data_AF-A0A094IU05-F1
#
_entry.id   AF-A0A094IU05-F1
#
_cell.length_a   1.000
_cell.length_b   1.000
_cell.length_c   1.000
_cell.angle_alpha   90.00
_cell.angle_beta   90.00
_cell.angle_gamma   90.00
#
_symmetry.space_group_name_H-M   'P 1'
#
loop_
_entity.id
_entity.type
_entity.pdbx_description
1 polymer ?
#
loop_
_entity_poly.entity_id
_entity_poly.type
_entity_poly.pdbx_seq_one_letter_code
_entity_poly.pdbx_strand_id
1 'polypeptide(L)'
;MRVLGIIATVALLVGAAIADVNLSQALAQIPTCTQECGVNVLVPAQCQLTDLSNCLCTNSTLQLEFALCVLESCGLADQFVVSSTVLQNEICKGVPIPSRSAEIIRDVIIISAFTYVIIGLRFYSRALVTSKMWWDDWAIALAACSRRGPTSASTQRLITMEPPHILSFPEDVLYKIFNHFQCDKVHRGLFDWALYDDGSKVQTVKTARLVCRLFNQLASPLLCPSLRLRLDHASLDFVDKVSQSPLIAAGVRNIEIVLDYRPRELATDLSRFKNLRKQKLREIHSSLVSSAEAWTDRSYEKDGGTIADYPYLDYTQTFEYISMMWTAWDKHLSAASGDGEAKDAMSLEFQRILRQGHQEYIQKHEEQFQLVTDGSFVGRLVSAISRMKHCASLEFVDDVDCYSRPDNSSPIALRDDARQIHQLMTGPLSWDTINSLEGGAETLPVRILWDLPIATHRAGSTLRAMRVRTFPHQNCCPMDCSPAWADLQAACQHLEVFSYGATYLSHGGRSFDPRLAREQALIERYLGAVLSSAVLEAVDLALHDTVFHAVAVSYRVGLLLRAISWPRMRNLKIADISLTQDELEGFCSGLGHAVEDICLRNVDVRRGSWAGALDMLRERVPKRRKKLIPGYNFLQLSGGEFGKKNKKLVKLAQGYVLGVGVDENPLRGTS
;
A
#
# COMPACT_ATOMS: atom_id res chain seq x y z
N MET A 1 36.69 -65.29 -42.29
CA MET A 1 35.45 -65.40 -41.49
C MET A 1 35.19 -64.03 -40.90
N ARG A 2 34.39 -63.20 -41.59
CA ARG A 2 32.92 -63.09 -41.48
C ARG A 2 32.49 -62.28 -40.26
N VAL A 3 31.78 -61.18 -40.57
CA VAL A 3 30.88 -60.33 -39.76
C VAL A 3 31.58 -59.21 -38.97
N LEU A 4 31.74 -58.00 -39.55
CA LEU A 4 30.77 -56.88 -39.63
C LEU A 4 30.48 -56.25 -38.25
N GLY A 5 30.61 -54.95 -38.01
CA GLY A 5 30.94 -53.85 -38.91
C GLY A 5 30.27 -52.55 -38.45
N ILE A 6 31.07 -51.47 -38.51
CA ILE A 6 30.67 -50.05 -38.66
C ILE A 6 30.24 -49.32 -37.37
N ILE A 7 31.20 -48.64 -36.73
CA ILE A 7 31.33 -47.18 -36.86
C ILE A 7 32.83 -46.85 -36.99
N ALA A 8 33.26 -46.54 -38.21
CA ALA A 8 34.49 -45.83 -38.49
C ALA A 8 34.13 -44.39 -38.90
N THR A 9 35.07 -43.47 -38.66
CA THR A 9 35.19 -42.10 -39.16
C THR A 9 34.26 -41.03 -38.58
N VAL A 10 34.74 -40.30 -37.55
CA VAL A 10 35.02 -38.85 -37.61
C VAL A 10 36.20 -38.52 -36.69
N ALA A 11 37.23 -37.92 -37.31
CA ALA A 11 38.20 -36.93 -36.85
C ALA A 11 38.43 -36.73 -35.33
N LEU A 12 39.66 -36.78 -34.80
CA LEU A 12 40.63 -35.68 -34.92
C LEU A 12 39.94 -34.31 -34.78
N LEU A 13 39.55 -33.95 -33.55
CA LEU A 13 39.42 -32.58 -33.00
C LEU A 13 38.70 -32.66 -31.64
N VAL A 14 39.46 -32.79 -30.55
CA VAL A 14 39.13 -32.04 -29.33
C VAL A 14 40.32 -31.14 -29.07
N GLY A 15 40.55 -30.24 -30.03
CA GLY A 15 41.22 -29.00 -29.75
C GLY A 15 40.34 -28.16 -28.84
N ALA A 16 40.99 -27.47 -27.90
CA ALA A 16 40.50 -26.34 -27.12
C ALA A 16 39.10 -25.83 -27.46
N ALA A 17 38.13 -26.08 -26.58
CA ALA A 17 36.88 -25.31 -26.53
C ALA A 17 36.18 -25.49 -25.18
N ILE A 18 36.78 -25.00 -24.09
CA ILE A 18 36.00 -24.67 -22.88
C ILE A 18 36.59 -23.40 -22.27
N ALA A 19 36.09 -22.25 -22.74
CA ALA A 19 35.92 -20.99 -22.00
C ALA A 19 35.80 -19.83 -23.00
N ASP A 20 34.64 -19.63 -23.64
CA ASP A 20 34.32 -18.29 -24.19
C ASP A 20 32.84 -18.03 -24.56
N VAL A 21 31.87 -18.83 -24.11
CA VAL A 21 30.48 -18.69 -24.63
C VAL A 21 29.50 -18.01 -23.67
N ASN A 22 29.87 -17.69 -22.41
CA ASN A 22 28.91 -17.10 -21.46
C ASN A 22 29.00 -15.58 -21.27
N LEU A 23 30.12 -14.92 -21.60
CA LEU A 23 30.29 -13.49 -21.32
C LEU A 23 29.52 -12.60 -22.31
N SER A 24 29.52 -12.97 -23.59
CA SER A 24 28.80 -12.23 -24.65
C SER A 24 27.28 -12.30 -24.51
N GLN A 25 26.75 -13.43 -24.01
CA GLN A 25 25.32 -13.63 -23.76
C GLN A 25 24.85 -12.91 -22.48
N ALA A 26 25.71 -12.80 -21.46
CA ALA A 26 25.46 -12.02 -20.25
C ALA A 26 25.50 -10.50 -20.53
N LEU A 27 26.43 -10.03 -21.39
CA LEU A 27 26.52 -8.62 -21.81
C LEU A 27 25.27 -8.14 -22.57
N ALA A 28 24.56 -9.03 -23.26
CA ALA A 28 23.34 -8.72 -24.01
C ALA A 28 22.10 -8.48 -23.12
N GLN A 29 22.13 -8.89 -21.85
CA GLN A 29 21.04 -8.67 -20.88
C GLN A 29 21.24 -7.40 -20.02
N ILE A 30 22.32 -6.65 -20.24
CA ILE A 30 22.67 -5.48 -19.44
C ILE A 30 21.91 -4.25 -19.96
N PRO A 31 21.13 -3.55 -19.11
CA PRO A 31 20.51 -2.28 -19.47
C PRO A 31 21.55 -1.25 -19.92
N THR A 32 21.22 -0.43 -20.91
CA THR A 32 22.14 0.58 -21.48
C THR A 32 22.69 1.54 -20.43
N CYS A 33 21.89 1.92 -19.42
CA CYS A 33 22.35 2.77 -18.30
C CYS A 33 23.53 2.14 -17.51
N THR A 34 23.59 0.81 -17.44
CA THR A 34 24.66 0.10 -16.73
C THR A 34 25.92 -0.02 -17.57
N GLN A 35 25.78 -0.05 -18.90
CA GLN A 35 26.92 -0.03 -19.81
C GLN A 35 27.67 1.31 -19.69
N GLU A 36 26.93 2.42 -19.58
CA GLU A 36 27.50 3.75 -19.36
C GLU A 36 28.27 3.84 -18.03
N CYS A 37 27.69 3.32 -16.94
CA CYS A 37 28.41 3.19 -15.66
C CYS A 37 29.63 2.27 -15.74
N GLY A 38 29.56 1.20 -16.53
CA GLY A 38 30.70 0.33 -16.80
C GLY A 38 31.83 1.07 -17.50
N VAL A 39 31.53 1.90 -18.50
CA VAL A 39 32.53 2.74 -19.17
C VAL A 39 33.12 3.76 -18.20
N ASN A 40 32.29 4.44 -17.42
CA ASN A 40 32.73 5.51 -16.52
C ASN A 40 33.54 5.03 -15.31
N VAL A 41 33.35 3.78 -14.87
CA VAL A 41 34.03 3.24 -13.67
C VAL A 41 35.12 2.22 -14.03
N LEU A 42 34.90 1.33 -14.99
CA LEU A 42 35.83 0.23 -15.29
C LEU A 42 36.97 0.64 -16.23
N VAL A 43 36.73 1.57 -17.15
CA VAL A 43 37.77 2.04 -18.10
C VAL A 43 38.84 2.87 -17.39
N PRO A 44 38.51 3.82 -16.50
CA PRO A 44 39.53 4.52 -15.71
C PRO A 44 40.31 3.60 -14.77
N ALA A 45 39.67 2.53 -14.27
CA ALA A 45 40.29 1.53 -13.40
C ALA A 45 41.18 0.51 -14.13
N GLN A 46 41.33 0.61 -15.47
CA GLN A 46 42.15 -0.27 -16.31
C GLN A 46 41.79 -1.77 -16.19
N CYS A 47 40.53 -2.10 -15.90
CA CYS A 47 40.08 -3.48 -15.89
C CYS A 47 39.96 -4.02 -17.33
N GLN A 48 40.69 -5.08 -17.68
CA GLN A 48 40.50 -5.77 -18.96
C GLN A 48 39.19 -6.58 -18.93
N LEU A 49 38.40 -6.53 -20.02
CA LEU A 49 37.12 -7.25 -20.13
C LEU A 49 37.25 -8.77 -19.94
N THR A 50 38.42 -9.35 -20.25
CA THR A 50 38.74 -10.76 -20.09
C THR A 50 38.97 -11.18 -18.63
N ASP A 51 39.24 -10.23 -17.72
CA ASP A 51 39.49 -10.49 -16.29
C ASP A 51 38.57 -9.63 -15.39
N LEU A 52 37.39 -9.30 -15.92
CA LEU A 52 36.42 -8.43 -15.27
C LEU A 52 35.98 -8.98 -13.90
N SER A 53 35.87 -10.29 -13.76
CA SER A 53 35.48 -10.94 -12.49
C SER A 53 36.52 -10.73 -11.39
N ASN A 54 37.82 -10.81 -11.69
CA ASN A 54 38.82 -10.56 -10.65
C ASN A 54 38.94 -9.05 -10.39
N CYS A 55 39.01 -8.22 -11.41
CA CYS A 55 39.22 -6.78 -11.25
C CYS A 55 38.07 -6.08 -10.50
N LEU A 56 36.83 -6.33 -10.89
CA LEU A 56 35.65 -5.73 -10.27
C LEU A 56 35.27 -6.44 -8.97
N CYS A 57 35.33 -7.77 -8.90
CA CYS A 57 34.75 -8.49 -7.76
C CYS A 57 35.66 -8.55 -6.53
N THR A 58 36.97 -8.27 -6.66
CA THR A 58 37.90 -8.22 -5.53
C THR A 58 38.15 -6.82 -4.98
N ASN A 59 37.82 -5.75 -5.73
CA ASN A 59 38.06 -4.37 -5.32
C ASN A 59 36.76 -3.71 -4.81
N SER A 60 36.62 -3.63 -3.48
CA SER A 60 35.41 -3.09 -2.82
C SER A 60 35.14 -1.61 -3.12
N THR A 61 36.18 -0.81 -3.36
CA THR A 61 36.03 0.61 -3.72
C THR A 61 35.43 0.73 -5.11
N LEU A 62 35.93 -0.07 -6.05
CA LEU A 62 35.42 -0.09 -7.43
C LEU A 62 33.99 -0.63 -7.51
N GLN A 63 33.65 -1.63 -6.69
CA GLN A 63 32.27 -2.10 -6.55
C GLN A 63 31.32 -1.01 -6.03
N LEU A 64 31.79 -0.21 -5.06
CA LEU A 64 31.00 0.86 -4.48
C LEU A 64 30.78 1.98 -5.50
N GLU A 65 31.83 2.43 -6.21
CA GLU A 65 31.71 3.45 -7.26
C GLU A 65 30.80 2.99 -8.40
N PHE A 66 30.92 1.73 -8.81
CA PHE A 66 30.03 1.12 -9.80
C PHE A 66 28.58 1.06 -9.31
N ALA A 67 28.36 0.63 -8.07
CA ALA A 67 27.03 0.56 -7.47
C ALA A 67 26.39 1.95 -7.29
N LEU A 68 27.17 2.97 -6.92
CA LEU A 68 26.72 4.35 -6.79
C LEU A 68 26.30 4.94 -8.14
N CYS A 69 27.10 4.73 -9.19
CA CYS A 69 26.74 5.15 -10.55
C CYS A 69 25.43 4.50 -11.00
N VAL A 70 25.27 3.19 -10.80
CA VAL A 70 24.04 2.47 -11.18
C VAL A 70 22.84 2.96 -10.34
N LEU A 71 23.05 3.31 -9.06
CA LEU A 71 22.00 3.83 -8.20
C LEU A 71 21.51 5.22 -8.63
N GLU A 72 22.43 6.04 -9.13
CA GLU A 72 22.16 7.41 -9.58
C GLU A 72 21.58 7.47 -11.01
N SER A 73 22.07 6.61 -11.91
CA SER A 73 21.76 6.69 -13.34
C SER A 73 20.72 5.67 -13.85
N CYS A 74 20.46 4.57 -13.13
CA CYS A 74 19.50 3.54 -13.57
C CYS A 74 18.18 3.56 -12.79
N GLY A 75 17.07 3.25 -13.46
CA GLY A 75 15.76 3.07 -12.83
C GLY A 75 15.68 1.82 -11.94
N LEU A 76 14.70 1.77 -11.03
CA LEU A 76 14.56 0.68 -10.05
C LEU A 76 14.53 -0.71 -10.68
N ALA A 77 13.81 -0.89 -11.80
CA ALA A 77 13.74 -2.17 -12.51
C ALA A 77 15.10 -2.64 -13.05
N ASP A 78 15.93 -1.72 -13.54
CA ASP A 78 17.25 -2.00 -14.10
C ASP A 78 18.27 -2.27 -12.99
N GLN A 79 18.19 -1.51 -11.88
CA GLN A 79 18.99 -1.77 -10.68
C GLN A 79 18.80 -3.21 -10.17
N PHE A 80 17.57 -3.75 -10.24
CA PHE A 80 17.28 -5.12 -9.81
C PHE A 80 17.93 -6.18 -10.69
N VAL A 81 17.91 -6.01 -12.02
CA VAL A 81 18.53 -6.95 -12.98
C VAL A 81 20.04 -6.98 -12.77
N VAL A 82 20.66 -5.80 -12.68
CA VAL A 82 22.12 -5.65 -12.53
C VAL A 82 22.62 -6.25 -11.22
N SER A 83 21.95 -5.92 -10.11
CA SER A 83 22.31 -6.31 -8.74
C SER A 83 22.12 -7.81 -8.48
N SER A 84 21.03 -8.41 -8.97
CA SER A 84 20.62 -9.76 -8.57
C SER A 84 20.85 -10.85 -9.61
N THR A 85 20.95 -10.50 -10.90
CA THR A 85 21.08 -11.50 -11.98
C THR A 85 22.43 -11.45 -12.68
N VAL A 86 22.97 -10.28 -13.02
CA VAL A 86 24.19 -10.21 -13.83
C VAL A 86 25.45 -10.13 -12.97
N LEU A 87 25.53 -9.20 -12.02
CA LEU A 87 26.77 -8.97 -11.27
C LEU A 87 27.09 -10.13 -10.31
N GLN A 88 26.09 -10.65 -9.58
CA GLN A 88 26.30 -11.67 -8.54
C GLN A 88 26.27 -13.11 -9.05
N ASN A 89 25.43 -13.42 -10.05
CA ASN A 89 25.25 -14.80 -10.53
C ASN A 89 26.09 -15.14 -11.77
N GLU A 90 26.47 -14.15 -12.59
CA GLU A 90 27.23 -14.36 -13.82
C GLU A 90 28.67 -13.81 -13.73
N ILE A 91 28.87 -12.56 -13.28
CA ILE A 91 30.20 -11.90 -13.28
C ILE A 91 31.04 -12.26 -12.05
N CYS A 92 30.49 -12.16 -10.83
CA CYS A 92 31.23 -12.41 -9.58
C CYS A 92 31.07 -13.84 -9.04
N LYS A 93 30.66 -14.79 -9.90
CA LYS A 93 30.39 -16.16 -9.51
C LYS A 93 31.67 -16.88 -9.09
N GLY A 94 31.84 -17.10 -7.79
CA GLY A 94 32.96 -17.88 -7.23
C GLY A 94 34.06 -17.06 -6.55
N VAL A 95 33.95 -15.72 -6.55
CA VAL A 95 34.90 -14.84 -5.83
C VAL A 95 34.42 -14.66 -4.36
N PRO A 96 35.27 -14.94 -3.35
CA PRO A 96 34.91 -14.76 -1.95
C PRO A 96 34.84 -13.27 -1.58
N ILE A 97 33.71 -12.85 -1.02
CA ILE A 97 33.48 -11.45 -0.61
C ILE A 97 34.26 -11.17 0.70
N PRO A 98 35.09 -10.10 0.76
CA PRO A 98 35.86 -9.79 1.96
C PRO A 98 34.95 -9.36 3.12
N SER A 99 35.16 -9.97 4.29
CA SER A 99 34.40 -9.68 5.51
C SER A 99 34.75 -8.30 6.08
N ARG A 100 33.75 -7.41 6.22
CA ARG A 100 33.88 -6.12 6.93
C ARG A 100 33.80 -6.23 8.46
N SER A 101 33.93 -7.44 9.00
CA SER A 101 33.82 -7.72 10.44
C SER A 101 34.75 -6.85 11.29
N ALA A 102 35.97 -6.56 10.83
CA ALA A 102 36.93 -5.75 11.57
C ALA A 102 36.48 -4.30 11.80
N GLU A 103 35.80 -3.69 10.83
CA GLU A 103 35.29 -2.30 10.95
C GLU A 103 34.14 -2.23 11.94
N ILE A 104 33.21 -3.17 11.85
CA ILE A 104 32.04 -3.24 12.75
C ILE A 104 32.49 -3.55 14.18
N ILE A 105 33.46 -4.45 14.35
CA ILE A 105 34.04 -4.76 15.67
C ILE A 105 34.65 -3.51 16.30
N ARG A 106 35.37 -2.69 15.51
CA ARG A 106 35.97 -1.44 15.99
C ARG A 106 34.91 -0.45 16.48
N ASP A 107 33.84 -0.26 15.72
CA ASP A 107 32.78 0.70 16.09
C ASP A 107 32.01 0.26 17.34
N VAL A 108 31.73 -1.04 17.47
CA VAL A 108 31.09 -1.63 18.66
C VAL A 108 31.97 -1.46 19.90
N ILE A 109 33.29 -1.66 19.79
CA ILE A 109 34.23 -1.44 20.90
C ILE A 109 34.19 0.02 21.35
N ILE A 110 34.25 0.97 20.42
CA ILE A 110 34.22 2.41 20.73
C ILE A 110 32.93 2.78 21.46
N ILE A 111 31.76 2.40 20.92
CA ILE A 111 30.47 2.72 21.53
C ILE A 111 30.35 2.11 22.93
N SER A 112 30.82 0.87 23.10
CA SER A 112 30.79 0.18 24.39
C SER A 112 31.68 0.85 25.45
N ALA A 113 32.86 1.35 25.06
CA ALA A 113 33.76 2.05 25.97
C ALA A 113 33.11 3.33 26.53
N PHE A 114 32.42 4.10 25.68
CA PHE A 114 31.70 5.30 26.14
C PHE A 114 30.49 4.97 27.01
N THR A 115 29.68 3.98 26.62
CA THR A 115 28.45 3.65 27.37
C THR A 115 28.75 3.10 28.76
N TYR A 116 29.73 2.21 28.93
CA TYR A 116 30.06 1.69 30.27
C TYR A 116 30.64 2.76 31.20
N VAL A 117 31.43 3.69 30.67
CA VAL A 117 31.96 4.81 31.46
C VAL A 117 30.83 5.74 31.91
N ILE A 118 29.88 6.06 31.04
CA ILE A 118 28.71 6.89 31.38
C ILE A 118 27.85 6.20 32.46
N ILE A 119 27.62 4.90 32.31
CA ILE A 119 26.89 4.11 33.32
C ILE A 119 27.65 4.13 34.66
N GLY A 120 28.96 3.88 34.66
CA GLY A 120 29.79 3.91 35.86
C GLY A 120 29.80 5.27 36.57
N LEU A 121 29.95 6.36 35.81
CA LEU A 121 29.88 7.73 36.34
C LEU A 121 28.51 8.05 36.94
N ARG A 122 27.44 7.56 36.33
CA ARG A 122 26.07 7.73 36.84
C ARG A 122 25.87 7.01 38.19
N PHE A 123 26.40 5.80 38.34
CA PHE A 123 26.39 5.08 39.61
C PHE A 123 27.25 5.77 40.68
N TYR A 124 28.44 6.23 40.29
CA TYR A 124 29.35 6.94 41.18
C TYR A 124 28.76 8.25 41.70
N SER A 125 28.14 9.04 40.81
CA SER A 125 27.45 10.29 41.17
C SER A 125 26.29 10.04 42.14
N ARG A 126 25.46 9.02 41.91
CA ARG A 126 24.32 8.71 42.79
C ARG A 126 24.74 8.11 44.13
N ALA A 127 25.85 7.37 44.17
CA ALA A 127 26.42 6.85 45.41
C ALA A 127 26.93 7.97 46.33
N LEU A 128 27.51 9.03 45.76
CA LEU A 128 28.05 10.16 46.54
C LEU A 128 26.98 11.18 46.96
N VAL A 129 25.98 11.46 46.13
CA VAL A 129 25.04 12.58 46.37
C VAL A 129 23.75 12.14 47.05
N THR A 130 23.13 11.03 46.63
CA THR A 130 21.77 10.67 47.07
C THR A 130 21.72 9.47 48.00
N SER A 131 22.81 8.70 48.12
CA SER A 131 22.94 7.51 49.00
C SER A 131 21.88 6.41 48.79
N LYS A 132 21.03 6.52 47.76
CA LYS A 132 19.92 5.61 47.44
C LYS A 132 19.85 5.37 45.94
N MET A 133 19.71 4.09 45.58
CA MET A 133 19.61 3.62 44.19
C MET A 133 18.14 3.34 43.86
N TRP A 134 17.67 3.86 42.72
CA TRP A 134 16.29 3.71 42.28
C TRP A 134 16.15 2.56 41.28
N TRP A 135 14.92 2.12 41.03
CA TRP A 135 14.61 1.02 40.10
C TRP A 135 15.19 1.22 38.69
N ASP A 136 15.28 2.46 38.23
CA ASP A 136 15.90 2.81 36.95
C ASP A 136 17.41 2.48 36.92
N ASP A 137 18.12 2.73 38.02
CA ASP A 137 19.55 2.40 38.12
C ASP A 137 19.74 0.87 38.15
N TRP A 138 18.92 0.14 38.91
CA TRP A 138 18.95 -1.33 38.92
C TRP A 138 18.63 -1.95 37.55
N ALA A 139 17.69 -1.37 36.79
CA ALA A 139 17.39 -1.81 35.43
C ALA A 139 18.59 -1.60 34.48
N ILE A 140 19.29 -0.46 34.60
CA ILE A 140 20.49 -0.16 33.82
C ILE A 140 21.64 -1.11 34.19
N ALA A 141 21.85 -1.41 35.48
CA ALA A 141 22.84 -2.40 35.92
C ALA A 141 22.53 -3.81 35.40
N LEU A 142 21.26 -4.21 35.42
CA LEU A 142 20.84 -5.53 34.95
C LEU A 142 20.98 -5.65 33.42
N ALA A 143 20.67 -4.60 32.68
CA ALA A 143 20.88 -4.52 31.23
C ALA A 143 22.38 -4.52 30.85
N ALA A 144 23.24 -3.93 31.69
CA ALA A 144 24.69 -3.96 31.51
C ALA A 144 25.30 -5.34 31.86
N CYS A 145 24.82 -6.00 32.91
CA CYS A 145 25.34 -7.30 33.36
C CYS A 145 24.81 -8.49 32.55
N SER A 146 23.59 -8.43 32.02
CA SER A 146 23.01 -9.49 31.18
C SER A 146 23.73 -9.68 29.84
N ARG A 147 24.65 -8.78 29.46
CA ARG A 147 25.59 -8.95 28.34
C ARG A 147 26.90 -9.68 28.68
N ARG A 148 27.18 -10.02 29.95
CA ARG A 148 28.30 -10.90 30.31
C ARG A 148 27.78 -12.32 30.57
N GLY A 149 28.10 -13.25 29.66
CA GLY A 149 28.01 -14.69 29.94
C GLY A 149 28.91 -15.10 31.10
N PRO A 150 28.65 -16.24 31.75
CA PRO A 150 29.19 -16.55 33.07
C PRO A 150 30.68 -16.91 33.02
N THR A 151 31.48 -16.19 33.80
CA THR A 151 32.86 -16.59 34.12
C THR A 151 32.89 -17.31 35.47
N SER A 152 33.05 -18.64 35.45
CA SER A 152 33.75 -19.33 36.52
C SER A 152 34.77 -20.28 35.90
N ALA A 153 35.99 -20.15 36.41
CA ALA A 153 37.21 -20.70 35.85
C ALA A 153 37.33 -22.20 36.15
N SER A 154 37.62 -23.01 35.13
CA SER A 154 38.41 -24.25 35.23
C SER A 154 38.95 -24.64 33.85
N THR A 155 40.27 -24.49 33.66
CA THR A 155 41.11 -25.43 32.89
C THR A 155 40.91 -25.53 31.36
N GLN A 156 41.54 -24.60 30.64
CA GLN A 156 42.52 -24.87 29.57
C GLN A 156 42.25 -26.07 28.64
N ARG A 157 41.44 -25.87 27.60
CA ARG A 157 41.66 -26.46 26.26
C ARG A 157 41.43 -25.39 25.20
N LEU A 158 42.36 -25.29 24.26
CA LEU A 158 42.26 -24.43 23.09
C LEU A 158 40.93 -24.65 22.38
N ILE A 159 40.04 -23.67 22.47
CA ILE A 159 39.07 -23.39 21.42
C ILE A 159 39.36 -21.94 21.05
N THR A 160 39.92 -21.75 19.87
CA THR A 160 39.86 -20.47 19.16
C THR A 160 38.39 -20.11 19.01
N MET A 161 37.82 -19.40 19.99
CA MET A 161 36.50 -18.81 19.83
C MET A 161 36.69 -17.63 18.87
N GLU A 162 36.50 -17.90 17.59
CA GLU A 162 36.23 -16.86 16.61
C GLU A 162 35.12 -15.95 17.18
N PRO A 163 35.27 -14.61 17.09
CA PRO A 163 34.21 -13.71 17.51
C PRO A 163 32.94 -14.08 16.74
N PRO A 164 31.74 -14.05 17.38
CA PRO A 164 30.50 -14.48 16.73
C PRO A 164 30.28 -13.63 15.47
N HIS A 165 30.56 -14.24 14.33
CA HIS A 165 30.32 -13.64 13.02
C HIS A 165 28.81 -13.63 12.78
N ILE A 166 28.26 -12.58 12.14
CA ILE A 166 26.80 -12.52 11.92
C ILE A 166 26.27 -13.75 11.15
N LEU A 167 27.10 -14.40 10.34
CA LEU A 167 26.78 -15.63 9.62
C LEU A 167 26.79 -16.90 10.49
N SER A 168 27.22 -16.83 11.75
CA SER A 168 27.12 -17.95 12.70
C SER A 168 25.78 -18.00 13.41
N PHE A 169 24.92 -16.98 13.25
CA PHE A 169 23.56 -17.03 13.76
C PHE A 169 22.70 -18.01 12.96
N PRO A 170 21.78 -18.74 13.64
CA PRO A 170 20.74 -19.50 12.97
C PRO A 170 19.92 -18.65 11.99
N GLU A 171 19.49 -19.26 10.88
CA GLU A 171 18.74 -18.58 9.83
C GLU A 171 17.44 -17.95 10.34
N ASP A 172 16.78 -18.55 11.33
CA ASP A 172 15.54 -18.02 11.90
C ASP A 172 15.78 -16.72 12.69
N VAL A 173 16.93 -16.61 13.35
CA VAL A 173 17.35 -15.39 14.06
C VAL A 173 17.71 -14.31 13.04
N LEU A 174 18.47 -14.64 12.00
CA LEU A 174 18.80 -13.70 10.92
C LEU A 174 17.56 -13.22 10.17
N TYR A 175 16.62 -14.12 9.88
CA TYR A 175 15.34 -13.76 9.28
C TYR A 175 14.54 -12.81 10.18
N LYS A 176 14.46 -13.08 11.49
CA LYS A 176 13.79 -12.16 12.45
C LYS A 176 14.46 -10.77 12.45
N ILE A 177 15.79 -10.71 12.38
CA ILE A 177 16.53 -9.45 12.26
C ILE A 177 16.12 -8.72 10.98
N PHE A 178 16.16 -9.38 9.82
CA PHE A 178 15.76 -8.73 8.56
C PHE A 178 14.29 -8.34 8.54
N ASN A 179 13.41 -9.13 9.17
CA ASN A 179 11.98 -8.84 9.27
C ASN A 179 11.70 -7.54 10.04
N HIS A 180 12.62 -7.03 10.86
CA HIS A 180 12.47 -5.70 11.46
C HIS A 180 12.61 -4.55 10.45
N PHE A 181 13.30 -4.79 9.32
CA PHE A 181 13.45 -3.85 8.21
C PHE A 181 12.43 -4.10 7.10
N GLN A 182 11.49 -5.01 7.30
CA GLN A 182 10.35 -5.13 6.38
C GLN A 182 9.57 -3.81 6.40
N CYS A 183 9.32 -3.25 5.22
CA CYS A 183 8.58 -1.99 5.11
C CYS A 183 7.14 -2.17 5.62
N ASP A 184 6.71 -1.33 6.55
CA ASP A 184 5.44 -1.45 7.29
C ASP A 184 4.18 -1.29 6.42
N LYS A 185 4.34 -0.86 5.15
CA LYS A 185 3.30 -1.00 4.12
C LYS A 185 2.93 -2.46 3.83
N VAL A 186 3.66 -3.40 4.42
CA VAL A 186 3.29 -4.81 4.45
C VAL A 186 3.00 -5.21 5.88
N HIS A 187 1.78 -4.88 6.27
CA HIS A 187 1.16 -5.26 7.53
C HIS A 187 1.43 -6.73 7.90
N ARG A 188 2.06 -6.95 9.06
CA ARG A 188 1.66 -8.09 9.89
C ARG A 188 0.23 -7.83 10.35
N GLY A 189 -0.74 -8.28 9.56
CA GLY A 189 -2.17 -8.25 9.89
C GLY A 189 -2.97 -7.13 9.20
N LEU A 190 -3.40 -7.40 7.97
CA LEU A 190 -4.80 -7.28 7.56
C LEU A 190 -5.55 -5.98 7.90
N PHE A 191 -4.96 -4.82 7.60
CA PHE A 191 -5.58 -3.49 7.49
C PHE A 191 -5.40 -2.53 8.68
N ASP A 192 -4.15 -2.12 8.92
CA ASP A 192 -3.81 -1.05 9.88
C ASP A 192 -3.55 0.30 9.17
N TRP A 193 -3.86 1.42 9.81
CA TRP A 193 -4.00 2.74 9.16
C TRP A 193 -2.84 3.73 9.40
N ALA A 194 -1.64 3.25 9.73
CA ALA A 194 -0.48 4.12 9.93
C ALA A 194 0.41 4.19 8.66
N LEU A 195 0.25 5.26 7.88
CA LEU A 195 1.05 5.54 6.69
C LEU A 195 2.28 6.37 7.06
N TYR A 196 3.46 5.74 7.13
CA TYR A 196 4.73 6.36 6.72
C TYR A 196 5.61 5.28 6.09
N ASP A 197 6.03 5.52 4.86
CA ASP A 197 7.05 4.74 4.18
C ASP A 197 8.41 5.16 4.73
N ASP A 198 9.03 4.31 5.54
CA ASP A 198 10.42 4.55 5.92
C ASP A 198 11.32 3.99 4.81
N GLY A 199 11.62 4.83 3.81
CA GLY A 199 12.49 4.46 2.69
C GLY A 199 13.85 3.89 3.13
N SER A 200 14.28 4.18 4.38
CA SER A 200 15.51 3.62 4.95
C SER A 200 15.41 2.11 5.22
N LYS A 201 14.23 1.58 5.56
CA LYS A 201 13.98 0.15 5.79
C LYS A 201 14.10 -0.64 4.49
N VAL A 202 13.43 -0.16 3.43
CA VAL A 202 13.51 -0.77 2.09
C VAL A 202 14.97 -0.76 1.59
N GLN A 203 15.68 0.35 1.78
CA GLN A 203 17.09 0.45 1.39
C GLN A 203 17.99 -0.50 2.18
N THR A 204 17.68 -0.72 3.47
CA THR A 204 18.38 -1.71 4.28
C THR A 204 18.17 -3.13 3.74
N VAL A 205 16.95 -3.50 3.38
CA VAL A 205 16.66 -4.82 2.76
C VAL A 205 17.38 -4.97 1.42
N LYS A 206 17.37 -3.95 0.56
CA LYS A 206 18.12 -3.94 -0.71
C LYS A 206 19.62 -4.16 -0.49
N THR A 207 20.19 -3.46 0.48
CA THR A 207 21.62 -3.53 0.80
C THR A 207 21.98 -4.88 1.42
N ALA A 208 21.15 -5.41 2.32
CA ALA A 208 21.36 -6.73 2.93
C ALA A 208 21.45 -7.84 1.88
N ARG A 209 20.60 -7.78 0.85
CA ARG A 209 20.59 -8.76 -0.26
C ARG A 209 21.90 -8.80 -1.06
N LEU A 210 22.72 -7.76 -0.98
CA LEU A 210 24.00 -7.64 -1.68
C LEU A 210 25.19 -8.14 -0.85
N VAL A 211 25.00 -8.42 0.45
CA VAL A 211 26.09 -8.79 1.36
C VAL A 211 26.63 -10.19 1.08
N CYS A 212 25.75 -11.19 1.01
CA CYS A 212 26.13 -12.59 0.73
C CYS A 212 24.91 -13.41 0.30
N ARG A 213 25.14 -14.66 -0.13
CA ARG A 213 24.06 -15.58 -0.57
C ARG A 213 23.00 -15.83 0.51
N LEU A 214 23.42 -16.06 1.75
CA LEU A 214 22.47 -16.31 2.85
C LEU A 214 21.58 -15.10 3.09
N PHE A 215 22.16 -13.89 3.10
CA PHE A 215 21.40 -12.66 3.29
C PHE A 215 20.48 -12.40 2.09
N ASN A 216 20.95 -12.69 0.87
CA ASN A 216 20.11 -12.61 -0.32
C ASN A 216 18.87 -13.51 -0.22
N GLN A 217 19.05 -14.76 0.24
CA GLN A 217 17.95 -15.71 0.42
C GLN A 217 16.95 -15.26 1.50
N LEU A 218 17.44 -14.77 2.64
CA LEU A 218 16.59 -14.38 3.77
C LEU A 218 15.93 -13.00 3.60
N ALA A 219 16.61 -12.04 2.95
CA ALA A 219 16.13 -10.67 2.81
C ALA A 219 15.30 -10.45 1.54
N SER A 220 15.50 -11.23 0.46
CA SER A 220 14.72 -11.06 -0.79
C SER A 220 13.20 -11.21 -0.61
N PRO A 221 12.68 -12.14 0.20
CA PRO A 221 11.24 -12.23 0.49
C PRO A 221 10.66 -10.99 1.20
N LEU A 222 11.50 -10.16 1.81
CA LEU A 222 11.07 -8.99 2.57
C LEU A 222 11.02 -7.70 1.73
N LEU A 223 11.43 -7.79 0.46
CA LEU A 223 11.60 -6.64 -0.42
C LEU A 223 10.27 -6.00 -0.84
N CYS A 224 9.33 -6.79 -1.35
CA CYS A 224 8.03 -6.32 -1.82
C CYS A 224 6.89 -7.27 -1.43
N PRO A 225 6.57 -7.38 -0.14
CA PRO A 225 5.51 -8.30 0.27
C PRO A 225 4.08 -7.80 -0.04
N SER A 226 3.93 -6.55 -0.52
CA SER A 226 2.72 -6.02 -1.19
C SER A 226 3.12 -5.39 -2.52
N LEU A 227 2.37 -5.69 -3.59
CA LEU A 227 2.59 -5.12 -4.92
C LEU A 227 1.41 -4.24 -5.32
N ARG A 228 1.69 -3.02 -5.75
CA ARG A 228 0.69 -2.11 -6.28
C ARG A 228 0.70 -2.11 -7.80
N LEU A 229 -0.48 -2.23 -8.40
CA LEU A 229 -0.67 -2.37 -9.83
C LEU A 229 -1.70 -1.36 -10.31
N ARG A 230 -1.36 -0.63 -11.37
CA ARG A 230 -2.32 0.18 -12.13
C ARG A 230 -2.81 -0.61 -13.33
N LEU A 231 -3.91 -0.15 -13.92
CA LEU A 231 -4.46 -0.72 -15.14
C LEU A 231 -3.63 -0.28 -16.36
N ASP A 232 -2.37 -0.72 -16.44
CA ASP A 232 -1.46 -0.43 -17.55
C ASP A 232 -0.49 -1.61 -17.80
N HIS A 233 0.12 -1.64 -18.99
CA HIS A 233 1.08 -2.67 -19.37
C HIS A 233 2.34 -2.63 -18.52
N ALA A 234 2.81 -1.45 -18.12
CA ALA A 234 4.01 -1.30 -17.31
C ALA A 234 3.90 -2.01 -15.95
N SER A 235 2.75 -1.88 -15.29
CA SER A 235 2.44 -2.56 -14.03
C SER A 235 2.35 -4.08 -14.22
N LEU A 236 1.76 -4.53 -15.33
CA LEU A 236 1.68 -5.96 -15.65
C LEU A 236 3.05 -6.58 -15.97
N ASP A 237 3.90 -5.86 -16.70
CA ASP A 237 5.26 -6.31 -16.99
C ASP A 237 6.11 -6.37 -15.72
N PHE A 238 5.90 -5.43 -14.80
CA PHE A 238 6.55 -5.43 -13.49
C PHE A 238 6.14 -6.64 -12.63
N VAL A 239 4.83 -6.93 -12.51
CA VAL A 239 4.36 -8.09 -11.73
C VAL A 239 4.83 -9.40 -12.34
N ASP A 240 4.89 -9.49 -13.67
CA ASP A 240 5.43 -10.66 -14.35
C ASP A 240 6.91 -10.88 -14.01
N LYS A 241 7.75 -9.83 -14.08
CA LYS A 241 9.16 -9.89 -13.66
C LYS A 241 9.32 -10.32 -12.20
N VAL A 242 8.50 -9.75 -11.29
CA VAL A 242 8.54 -10.12 -9.86
C VAL A 242 8.14 -11.59 -9.67
N SER A 243 7.10 -12.04 -10.35
CA SER A 243 6.60 -13.42 -10.24
C SER A 243 7.57 -14.48 -10.76
N GLN A 244 8.48 -14.11 -11.66
CA GLN A 244 9.51 -15.00 -12.22
C GLN A 244 10.72 -15.15 -11.29
N SER A 245 10.91 -14.25 -10.31
CA SER A 245 11.99 -14.31 -9.34
C SER A 245 11.58 -15.14 -8.12
N PRO A 246 12.09 -16.38 -7.92
CA PRO A 246 11.57 -17.29 -6.89
C PRO A 246 11.71 -16.74 -5.47
N LEU A 247 12.83 -16.05 -5.18
CA LEU A 247 13.10 -15.50 -3.85
C LEU A 247 12.18 -14.33 -3.51
N ILE A 248 11.83 -13.50 -4.50
CA ILE A 248 10.96 -12.34 -4.30
C ILE A 248 9.49 -12.77 -4.32
N ALA A 249 9.09 -13.62 -5.26
CA ALA A 249 7.75 -14.18 -5.35
C ALA A 249 7.34 -14.95 -4.09
N ALA A 250 8.30 -15.59 -3.40
CA ALA A 250 8.09 -16.22 -2.09
C ALA A 250 7.75 -15.21 -0.98
N GLY A 251 8.06 -13.93 -1.18
CA GLY A 251 7.78 -12.83 -0.28
C GLY A 251 6.41 -12.17 -0.46
N VAL A 252 5.86 -12.19 -1.68
CA VAL A 252 4.61 -11.50 -1.99
C VAL A 252 3.44 -12.13 -1.22
N ARG A 253 2.63 -11.28 -0.58
CA ARG A 253 1.44 -11.66 0.22
C ARG A 253 0.17 -10.97 -0.25
N ASN A 254 0.29 -9.72 -0.70
CA ASN A 254 -0.83 -8.87 -1.10
C ASN A 254 -0.61 -8.25 -2.49
N ILE A 255 -1.70 -8.07 -3.22
CA ILE A 255 -1.75 -7.29 -4.44
C ILE A 255 -2.78 -6.18 -4.27
N GLU A 256 -2.34 -4.94 -4.40
CA GLU A 256 -3.16 -3.74 -4.40
C GLU A 256 -3.41 -3.31 -5.85
N ILE A 257 -4.67 -3.33 -6.27
CA ILE A 257 -5.11 -2.95 -7.61
C ILE A 257 -5.72 -1.55 -7.54
N VAL A 258 -5.09 -0.62 -8.26
CA VAL A 258 -5.57 0.74 -8.44
C VAL A 258 -6.51 0.77 -9.64
N LEU A 259 -7.79 0.99 -9.37
CA LEU A 259 -8.93 0.98 -10.28
C LEU A 259 -9.30 2.37 -10.80
N ASP A 260 -8.45 3.37 -10.56
CA ASP A 260 -8.62 4.70 -11.13
C ASP A 260 -8.70 4.62 -12.66
N TYR A 261 -9.64 5.37 -13.23
CA TYR A 261 -10.04 5.16 -14.61
C TYR A 261 -10.03 6.45 -15.40
N ARG A 262 -9.85 6.32 -16.71
CA ARG A 262 -10.01 7.40 -17.67
C ARG A 262 -11.31 7.15 -18.43
N PRO A 263 -12.42 7.84 -18.09
CA PRO A 263 -13.69 7.65 -18.79
C PRO A 263 -13.61 7.96 -20.29
N ARG A 264 -14.36 7.16 -21.07
CA ARG A 264 -14.47 7.31 -22.53
C ARG A 264 -15.03 8.68 -22.90
N GLU A 265 -15.99 9.17 -22.12
CA GLU A 265 -16.67 10.43 -22.34
C GLU A 265 -15.71 11.62 -22.39
N LEU A 266 -14.66 11.58 -21.56
CA LEU A 266 -13.62 12.61 -21.54
C LEU A 266 -12.60 12.39 -22.66
N ALA A 267 -12.34 11.14 -23.05
CA ALA A 267 -11.50 10.85 -24.21
C ALA A 267 -12.15 11.32 -25.53
N THR A 268 -13.48 11.21 -25.65
CA THR A 268 -14.21 11.60 -26.86
C THR A 268 -14.59 13.08 -26.93
N ASP A 269 -14.73 13.75 -25.80
CA ASP A 269 -15.18 15.15 -25.72
C ASP A 269 -14.11 16.05 -25.06
N LEU A 270 -13.37 16.77 -25.91
CA LEU A 270 -12.36 17.73 -25.47
C LEU A 270 -12.95 18.85 -24.60
N SER A 271 -14.20 19.25 -24.80
CA SER A 271 -14.86 20.29 -24.01
C SER A 271 -15.12 19.81 -22.59
N ARG A 272 -15.68 18.59 -22.43
CA ARG A 272 -15.86 17.97 -21.11
C ARG A 272 -14.52 17.74 -20.41
N PHE A 273 -13.51 17.23 -21.12
CA PHE A 273 -12.16 17.06 -20.59
C PHE A 273 -11.56 18.39 -20.09
N LYS A 274 -11.61 19.43 -20.92
CA LYS A 274 -11.13 20.78 -20.56
C LYS A 274 -11.84 21.29 -19.30
N ASN A 275 -13.17 21.20 -19.24
CA ASN A 275 -13.94 21.71 -18.12
C ASN A 275 -13.60 20.99 -16.81
N LEU A 276 -13.40 19.67 -16.85
CA LEU A 276 -12.95 18.89 -15.69
C LEU A 276 -11.55 19.29 -15.22
N ARG A 277 -10.56 19.37 -16.14
CA ARG A 277 -9.20 19.77 -15.77
C ARG A 277 -9.16 21.17 -15.20
N LYS A 278 -9.99 22.06 -15.72
CA LYS A 278 -10.19 23.41 -15.18
C LYS A 278 -10.79 23.41 -13.79
N GLN A 279 -11.75 22.51 -13.50
CA GLN A 279 -12.28 22.33 -12.15
C GLN A 279 -11.19 21.87 -11.18
N LYS A 280 -10.38 20.87 -11.54
CA LYS A 280 -9.27 20.42 -10.67
C LYS A 280 -8.24 21.52 -10.41
N LEU A 281 -7.91 22.34 -11.42
CA LEU A 281 -7.07 23.52 -11.22
C LEU A 281 -7.70 24.55 -10.28
N ARG A 282 -9.02 24.70 -10.29
CA ARG A 282 -9.75 25.58 -9.36
C ARG A 282 -9.67 25.07 -7.92
N GLU A 283 -9.76 23.76 -7.72
CA GLU A 283 -9.60 23.13 -6.41
C GLU A 283 -8.17 23.35 -5.87
N ILE A 284 -7.15 23.18 -6.72
CA ILE A 284 -5.76 23.51 -6.37
C ILE A 284 -5.61 25.00 -6.03
N HIS A 285 -6.16 25.88 -6.87
CA HIS A 285 -6.16 27.32 -6.62
C HIS A 285 -6.81 27.66 -5.28
N SER A 286 -7.98 27.07 -4.96
CA SER A 286 -8.67 27.31 -3.69
C SER A 286 -7.85 26.84 -2.49
N SER A 287 -7.19 25.68 -2.58
CA SER A 287 -6.31 25.18 -1.51
C SER A 287 -5.12 26.12 -1.27
N LEU A 288 -4.51 26.60 -2.34
CA LEU A 288 -3.40 27.55 -2.29
C LEU A 288 -3.84 28.89 -1.66
N VAL A 289 -5.04 29.39 -1.97
CA VAL A 289 -5.60 30.62 -1.34
C VAL A 289 -5.76 30.42 0.16
N SER A 290 -6.39 29.32 0.59
CA SER A 290 -6.55 29.03 2.03
C SER A 290 -5.20 28.89 2.75
N SER A 291 -4.19 28.33 2.09
CA SER A 291 -2.83 28.23 2.61
C SER A 291 -2.15 29.59 2.75
N ALA A 292 -2.35 30.49 1.78
CA ALA A 292 -1.84 31.86 1.82
C ALA A 292 -2.57 32.74 2.86
N GLU A 293 -3.88 32.56 3.06
CA GLU A 293 -4.63 33.27 4.11
C GLU A 293 -4.17 32.84 5.51
N ALA A 294 -3.95 31.53 5.70
CA ALA A 294 -3.39 31.00 6.93
C ALA A 294 -1.92 31.43 7.17
N TRP A 295 -1.21 31.90 6.14
CA TRP A 295 0.09 32.56 6.24
C TRP A 295 -0.05 33.98 6.80
N THR A 296 -0.99 34.77 6.25
CA THR A 296 -1.22 36.15 6.70
C THR A 296 -1.68 36.20 8.16
N ASP A 297 -2.58 35.32 8.58
CA ASP A 297 -3.07 35.30 9.97
C ASP A 297 -1.99 34.87 10.98
N ARG A 298 -1.13 33.91 10.62
CA ARG A 298 -0.07 33.42 11.50
C ARG A 298 1.15 34.35 11.60
N SER A 299 1.32 35.28 10.66
CA SER A 299 2.38 36.30 10.72
C SER A 299 2.21 37.30 11.87
N TYR A 300 1.04 37.31 12.54
CA TYR A 300 0.74 38.14 13.71
C TYR A 300 0.91 37.42 15.06
N GLU A 301 1.11 36.10 15.10
CA GLU A 301 1.37 35.37 16.35
C GLU A 301 2.87 35.38 16.68
N LYS A 302 3.21 36.11 17.75
CA LYS A 302 4.58 36.48 18.12
C LYS A 302 5.46 35.34 18.67
N ASP A 303 4.92 34.13 18.83
CA ASP A 303 5.61 33.02 19.50
C ASP A 303 5.55 31.72 18.68
N GLY A 304 6.68 31.38 18.05
CA GLY A 304 7.10 29.99 17.82
C GLY A 304 6.25 29.10 16.88
N GLY A 305 5.30 29.64 16.13
CA GLY A 305 4.56 28.90 15.11
C GLY A 305 5.47 28.38 14.00
N THR A 306 5.20 27.18 13.49
CA THR A 306 5.89 26.54 12.37
C THR A 306 6.02 27.52 11.21
N ILE A 307 7.26 27.80 10.77
CA ILE A 307 7.56 28.66 9.63
C ILE A 307 6.78 28.12 8.43
N ALA A 308 6.03 28.97 7.76
CA ALA A 308 5.33 28.58 6.55
C ALA A 308 6.31 28.21 5.44
N ASP A 309 5.97 27.17 4.68
CA ASP A 309 6.92 26.51 3.78
C ASP A 309 7.41 27.38 2.59
N TYR A 310 6.68 28.45 2.22
CA TYR A 310 6.98 29.28 1.04
C TYR A 310 6.66 30.79 1.23
N PRO A 311 7.41 31.70 0.57
CA PRO A 311 7.07 33.12 0.46
C PRO A 311 5.72 33.41 -0.20
N TYR A 312 5.01 34.47 0.26
CA TYR A 312 3.72 34.91 -0.31
C TYR A 312 3.77 35.23 -1.82
N LEU A 313 4.93 35.71 -2.32
CA LEU A 313 5.12 36.01 -3.73
C LEU A 313 4.96 34.76 -4.62
N ASP A 314 5.43 33.60 -4.17
CA ASP A 314 5.33 32.34 -4.93
C ASP A 314 3.88 31.89 -5.09
N TYR A 315 3.05 32.09 -4.07
CA TYR A 315 1.60 31.86 -4.17
C TYR A 315 0.97 32.77 -5.23
N THR A 316 1.29 34.07 -5.19
CA THR A 316 0.72 35.07 -6.11
C THR A 316 1.07 34.77 -7.57
N GLN A 317 2.34 34.46 -7.84
CA GLN A 317 2.79 34.08 -9.19
C GLN A 317 2.14 32.78 -9.68
N THR A 318 1.91 31.82 -8.78
CA THR A 318 1.21 30.57 -9.12
C THR A 318 -0.27 30.82 -9.45
N PHE A 319 -0.94 31.72 -8.72
CA PHE A 319 -2.32 32.12 -9.02
C PHE A 319 -2.44 32.75 -10.42
N GLU A 320 -1.55 33.67 -10.76
CA GLU A 320 -1.51 34.30 -12.08
C GLU A 320 -1.30 33.26 -13.18
N TYR A 321 -0.36 32.34 -12.98
CA TYR A 321 -0.09 31.25 -13.91
C TYR A 321 -1.33 30.37 -14.18
N ILE A 322 -2.04 29.93 -13.11
CA ILE A 322 -3.27 29.14 -13.23
C ILE A 322 -4.37 29.94 -13.96
N SER A 323 -4.51 31.23 -13.64
CA SER A 323 -5.51 32.13 -14.24
C SER A 323 -5.27 32.33 -15.75
N MET A 324 -4.01 32.54 -16.14
CA MET A 324 -3.61 32.64 -17.55
C MET A 324 -3.91 31.35 -18.31
N MET A 325 -3.57 30.19 -17.72
CA MET A 325 -3.81 28.88 -18.32
C MET A 325 -5.30 28.61 -18.55
N TRP A 326 -6.14 28.86 -17.53
CA TRP A 326 -7.59 28.77 -17.65
C TRP A 326 -8.11 29.64 -18.80
N THR A 327 -7.68 30.91 -18.85
CA THR A 327 -8.17 31.89 -19.83
C THR A 327 -7.80 31.46 -21.25
N ALA A 328 -6.59 30.95 -21.44
CA ALA A 328 -6.14 30.42 -22.72
C ALA A 328 -6.96 29.19 -23.18
N TRP A 329 -7.40 28.35 -22.25
CA TRP A 329 -8.24 27.19 -22.52
C TRP A 329 -9.68 27.56 -22.89
N ASP A 330 -10.28 28.57 -22.25
CA ASP A 330 -11.62 29.04 -22.62
C ASP A 330 -11.65 29.63 -24.02
N LYS A 331 -10.64 30.46 -24.35
CA LYS A 331 -10.47 31.03 -25.70
C LYS A 331 -10.27 29.95 -26.78
N HIS A 332 -9.81 28.75 -26.44
CA HIS A 332 -9.54 27.69 -27.41
C HIS A 332 -10.81 27.21 -28.13
N LEU A 333 -11.92 27.08 -27.41
CA LEU A 333 -13.20 26.63 -27.98
C LEU A 333 -14.02 27.80 -28.54
N SER A 334 -13.87 29.00 -27.97
CA SER A 334 -14.55 30.21 -28.47
C SER A 334 -13.95 30.76 -29.77
N ALA A 335 -12.68 30.46 -30.09
CA ALA A 335 -12.04 30.92 -31.33
C ALA A 335 -12.53 30.20 -32.61
N ALA A 336 -13.46 29.24 -32.50
CA ALA A 336 -14.17 28.69 -33.66
C ALA A 336 -15.19 29.71 -34.25
N SER A 337 -15.60 30.72 -33.48
CA SER A 337 -16.33 31.91 -33.96
C SER A 337 -15.32 33.06 -34.06
N GLY A 338 -14.93 33.38 -35.29
CA GLY A 338 -13.76 34.20 -35.60
C GLY A 338 -13.66 35.52 -34.83
N ASP A 339 -12.45 35.78 -34.32
CA ASP A 339 -11.78 37.07 -34.45
C ASP A 339 -10.27 36.85 -34.28
N GLY A 340 -9.50 37.42 -35.21
CA GLY A 340 -8.05 37.26 -35.35
C GLY A 340 -7.26 38.21 -34.44
N GLU A 341 -7.33 38.03 -33.13
CA GLU A 341 -6.32 38.60 -32.23
C GLU A 341 -5.04 37.76 -32.29
N ALA A 342 -3.88 38.44 -32.37
CA ALA A 342 -2.58 37.82 -32.26
C ALA A 342 -2.47 37.14 -30.88
N LYS A 343 -2.60 35.81 -30.86
CA LYS A 343 -2.46 35.03 -29.62
C LYS A 343 -1.03 35.18 -29.09
N ASP A 344 -0.88 35.61 -27.85
CA ASP A 344 0.41 35.66 -27.18
C ASP A 344 1.04 34.25 -27.10
N ALA A 345 2.38 34.18 -27.08
CA ALA A 345 3.11 32.92 -27.15
C ALA A 345 2.77 31.96 -25.98
N MET A 346 2.47 32.50 -24.81
CA MET A 346 2.10 31.72 -23.61
C MET A 346 0.71 31.10 -23.74
N SER A 347 -0.26 31.84 -24.26
CA SER A 347 -1.60 31.36 -24.57
C SER A 347 -1.56 30.22 -25.60
N LEU A 348 -0.68 30.32 -26.61
CA LEU A 348 -0.46 29.23 -27.57
C LEU A 348 0.15 27.99 -26.91
N GLU A 349 1.06 28.17 -25.95
CA GLU A 349 1.65 27.08 -25.16
C GLU A 349 0.61 26.38 -24.30
N PHE A 350 -0.22 27.11 -23.55
CA PHE A 350 -1.30 26.50 -22.76
C PHE A 350 -2.33 25.75 -23.63
N GLN A 351 -2.60 26.24 -24.84
CA GLN A 351 -3.44 25.54 -25.82
C GLN A 351 -2.76 24.29 -26.40
N ARG A 352 -1.43 24.26 -26.46
CA ARG A 352 -0.66 23.06 -26.85
C ARG A 352 -0.69 22.03 -25.72
N ILE A 353 -0.46 22.43 -24.48
CA ILE A 353 -0.57 21.59 -23.28
C ILE A 353 -1.94 20.91 -23.20
N LEU A 354 -3.03 21.65 -23.43
CA LEU A 354 -4.38 21.08 -23.42
C LEU A 354 -4.55 19.98 -24.48
N ARG A 355 -4.12 20.24 -25.72
CA ARG A 355 -4.27 19.29 -26.84
C ARG A 355 -3.39 18.06 -26.67
N GLN A 356 -2.12 18.25 -26.32
CA GLN A 356 -1.19 17.15 -26.10
C GLN A 356 -1.64 16.30 -24.90
N GLY A 357 -2.03 16.94 -23.80
CA GLY A 357 -2.54 16.24 -22.63
C GLY A 357 -3.80 15.44 -22.91
N HIS A 358 -4.71 15.94 -23.77
CA HIS A 358 -5.90 15.20 -24.21
C HIS A 358 -5.54 14.02 -25.12
N GLN A 359 -4.61 14.19 -26.06
CA GLN A 359 -4.14 13.09 -26.92
C GLN A 359 -3.50 11.95 -26.12
N GLU A 360 -2.64 12.28 -25.16
CA GLU A 360 -2.02 11.29 -24.28
C GLU A 360 -3.07 10.66 -23.33
N TYR A 361 -4.06 11.42 -22.89
CA TYR A 361 -5.18 10.88 -22.12
C TYR A 361 -5.99 9.86 -22.94
N ILE A 362 -6.25 10.13 -24.22
CA ILE A 362 -6.92 9.19 -25.14
C ILE A 362 -6.11 7.90 -25.27
N GLN A 363 -4.80 7.99 -25.44
CA GLN A 363 -3.93 6.81 -25.54
C GLN A 363 -3.99 5.94 -24.28
N LYS A 364 -3.90 6.56 -23.10
CA LYS A 364 -4.00 5.86 -21.81
C LYS A 364 -5.40 5.31 -21.53
N HIS A 365 -6.45 5.99 -22.00
CA HIS A 365 -7.82 5.47 -21.96
C HIS A 365 -7.94 4.18 -22.79
N GLU A 366 -7.44 4.20 -24.02
CA GLU A 366 -7.51 3.06 -24.93
C GLU A 366 -6.78 1.83 -24.35
N GLU A 367 -5.59 2.05 -23.78
CA GLU A 367 -4.85 1.00 -23.07
C GLU A 367 -5.67 0.40 -21.91
N GLN A 368 -6.22 1.25 -21.03
CA GLN A 368 -7.06 0.80 -19.92
C GLN A 368 -8.31 0.05 -20.43
N PHE A 369 -8.95 0.58 -21.47
CA PHE A 369 -10.15 0.00 -22.05
C PHE A 369 -9.88 -1.41 -22.60
N GLN A 370 -8.81 -1.58 -23.41
CA GLN A 370 -8.43 -2.88 -23.97
C GLN A 370 -8.05 -3.89 -22.87
N LEU A 371 -7.25 -3.46 -21.89
CA LEU A 371 -6.83 -4.31 -20.77
C LEU A 371 -8.00 -4.90 -19.98
N VAL A 372 -9.08 -4.13 -19.81
CA VAL A 372 -10.28 -4.55 -19.08
C VAL A 372 -11.25 -5.32 -19.97
N THR A 373 -11.53 -4.84 -21.18
CA THR A 373 -12.51 -5.47 -22.08
C THR A 373 -12.09 -6.85 -22.58
N ASP A 374 -10.82 -7.02 -22.95
CA ASP A 374 -10.29 -8.30 -23.44
C ASP A 374 -9.98 -9.28 -22.30
N GLY A 375 -10.13 -8.86 -21.04
CA GLY A 375 -9.79 -9.65 -19.85
C GLY A 375 -8.29 -9.91 -19.68
N SER A 376 -7.44 -9.28 -20.48
CA SER A 376 -5.99 -9.51 -20.48
C SER A 376 -5.33 -9.07 -19.18
N PHE A 377 -5.83 -8.01 -18.54
CA PHE A 377 -5.38 -7.59 -17.21
C PHE A 377 -5.55 -8.70 -16.18
N VAL A 378 -6.77 -9.25 -16.06
CA VAL A 378 -7.09 -10.34 -15.13
C VAL A 378 -6.30 -11.59 -15.48
N GLY A 379 -6.23 -11.98 -16.76
CA GLY A 379 -5.52 -13.18 -17.19
C GLY A 379 -4.02 -13.16 -16.87
N ARG A 380 -3.34 -12.04 -17.16
CA ARG A 380 -1.91 -11.87 -16.83
C ARG A 380 -1.68 -11.84 -15.33
N LEU A 381 -2.51 -11.11 -14.59
CA LEU A 381 -2.39 -11.02 -13.14
C LEU A 381 -2.60 -12.37 -12.45
N VAL A 382 -3.61 -13.14 -12.85
CA VAL A 382 -3.85 -14.50 -12.32
C VAL A 382 -2.68 -15.44 -12.63
N SER A 383 -2.09 -15.33 -13.82
CA SER A 383 -0.89 -16.09 -14.18
C SER A 383 0.29 -15.75 -13.27
N ALA A 384 0.47 -14.47 -12.93
CA ALA A 384 1.50 -14.01 -11.99
C ALA A 384 1.21 -14.48 -10.56
N ILE A 385 -0.04 -14.35 -10.07
CA ILE A 385 -0.47 -14.82 -8.74
C ILE A 385 -0.21 -16.32 -8.59
N SER A 386 -0.47 -17.12 -9.63
CA SER A 386 -0.25 -18.58 -9.60
C SER A 386 1.22 -18.96 -9.36
N ARG A 387 2.17 -18.08 -9.70
CA ARG A 387 3.60 -18.24 -9.42
C ARG A 387 4.00 -17.74 -8.03
N MET A 388 3.15 -16.94 -7.38
CA MET A 388 3.35 -16.38 -6.04
C MET A 388 2.60 -17.20 -4.99
N LYS A 389 3.19 -18.33 -4.57
CA LYS A 389 2.54 -19.35 -3.71
C LYS A 389 1.90 -18.83 -2.42
N HIS A 390 2.36 -17.69 -1.91
CA HIS A 390 1.91 -17.13 -0.65
C HIS A 390 1.05 -15.86 -0.81
N CYS A 391 0.77 -15.46 -2.06
CA CYS A 391 -0.15 -14.37 -2.35
C CYS A 391 -1.58 -14.84 -2.11
N ALA A 392 -2.22 -14.33 -1.05
CA ALA A 392 -3.56 -14.74 -0.64
C ALA A 392 -4.47 -13.54 -0.30
N SER A 393 -4.02 -12.32 -0.63
CA SER A 393 -4.71 -11.07 -0.33
C SER A 393 -4.85 -10.19 -1.56
N LEU A 394 -6.04 -9.63 -1.75
CA LEU A 394 -6.34 -8.62 -2.77
C LEU A 394 -6.85 -7.35 -2.12
N GLU A 395 -6.38 -6.20 -2.57
CA GLU A 395 -6.85 -4.88 -2.16
C GLU A 395 -7.26 -4.07 -3.39
N PHE A 396 -8.45 -3.46 -3.36
CA PHE A 396 -8.98 -2.64 -4.44
C PHE A 396 -9.14 -1.20 -3.98
N VAL A 397 -8.56 -0.27 -4.73
CA VAL A 397 -8.48 1.16 -4.42
C VAL A 397 -8.70 1.98 -5.69
N ASP A 398 -9.23 3.19 -5.61
CA ASP A 398 -9.46 4.09 -6.77
C ASP A 398 -8.83 5.47 -6.60
N ASP A 399 -8.25 5.76 -5.45
CA ASP A 399 -7.53 7.00 -5.20
C ASP A 399 -6.31 6.71 -4.33
N VAL A 400 -5.14 6.76 -4.95
CA VAL A 400 -3.86 6.40 -4.32
C VAL A 400 -2.85 7.53 -4.43
N ASP A 401 -2.97 8.30 -5.50
CA ASP A 401 -2.14 9.48 -5.63
C ASP A 401 -2.89 10.64 -4.98
N CYS A 402 -2.29 11.24 -3.96
CA CYS A 402 -2.82 12.40 -3.24
C CYS A 402 -3.06 13.66 -4.10
N TYR A 403 -3.09 13.56 -5.44
CA TYR A 403 -3.45 14.65 -6.35
C TYR A 403 -4.87 15.18 -6.13
N SER A 404 -5.75 14.40 -5.47
CA SER A 404 -7.09 14.85 -5.08
C SER A 404 -7.10 15.82 -3.90
N ARG A 405 -6.03 15.88 -3.09
CA ARG A 405 -5.90 16.80 -1.96
C ARG A 405 -4.48 17.33 -1.83
N PRO A 406 -4.18 18.47 -2.45
CA PRO A 406 -2.95 19.21 -2.20
C PRO A 406 -3.06 19.92 -0.84
N ASP A 407 -3.13 19.18 0.26
CA ASP A 407 -2.93 19.81 1.58
C ASP A 407 -1.45 20.23 1.74
N ASN A 408 -0.53 19.67 0.92
CA ASN A 408 0.92 19.94 0.97
C ASN A 408 1.57 20.17 -0.41
N SER A 409 0.81 20.48 -1.48
CA SER A 409 1.48 20.72 -2.77
C SER A 409 2.24 22.04 -2.73
N SER A 410 3.55 21.99 -3.00
CA SER A 410 4.36 23.18 -3.19
C SER A 410 3.71 24.09 -4.26
N PRO A 411 3.41 25.37 -3.96
CA PRO A 411 2.88 26.31 -4.96
C PRO A 411 3.78 26.37 -6.20
N ILE A 412 5.09 26.26 -5.98
CA ILE A 412 6.12 26.34 -7.01
C ILE A 412 6.10 25.13 -7.95
N ALA A 413 5.81 23.93 -7.43
CA ALA A 413 5.90 22.70 -8.21
C ALA A 413 4.93 22.67 -9.40
N LEU A 414 3.73 23.24 -9.28
CA LEU A 414 2.78 23.27 -10.40
C LEU A 414 3.25 24.18 -11.54
N ARG A 415 3.91 25.30 -11.21
CA ARG A 415 4.41 26.28 -12.18
C ARG A 415 5.73 25.84 -12.82
N ASP A 416 6.64 25.29 -12.01
CA ASP A 416 8.04 25.09 -12.39
C ASP A 416 8.36 23.64 -12.77
N ASP A 417 7.54 22.65 -12.38
CA ASP A 417 7.69 21.26 -12.78
C ASP A 417 6.64 20.88 -13.82
N ALA A 418 7.05 20.85 -15.10
CA ALA A 418 6.20 20.44 -16.21
C ALA A 418 5.58 19.04 -16.02
N ARG A 419 6.20 18.17 -15.22
CA ARG A 419 5.65 16.84 -14.90
C ARG A 419 4.36 16.93 -14.11
N GLN A 420 4.19 17.93 -13.23
CA GLN A 420 2.97 18.10 -12.43
C GLN A 420 1.77 18.42 -13.32
N ILE A 421 1.94 19.32 -14.28
CA ILE A 421 0.90 19.64 -15.26
C ILE A 421 0.62 18.43 -16.14
N HIS A 422 1.65 17.76 -16.67
CA HIS A 422 1.47 16.55 -17.47
C HIS A 422 0.73 15.43 -16.70
N GLN A 423 1.08 15.21 -15.43
CA GLN A 423 0.38 14.27 -14.55
C GLN A 423 -1.07 14.69 -14.31
N LEU A 424 -1.34 15.97 -14.07
CA LEU A 424 -2.69 16.50 -13.93
C LEU A 424 -3.52 16.28 -15.20
N MET A 425 -2.93 16.51 -16.38
CA MET A 425 -3.63 16.40 -17.66
C MET A 425 -3.90 14.95 -18.05
N THR A 426 -2.94 14.07 -17.85
CA THR A 426 -3.04 12.65 -18.26
C THR A 426 -3.51 11.73 -17.14
N GLY A 427 -3.67 12.23 -15.92
CA GLY A 427 -3.99 11.44 -14.72
C GLY A 427 -5.37 10.78 -14.80
N PRO A 428 -5.53 9.58 -14.24
CA PRO A 428 -6.83 8.92 -14.11
C PRO A 428 -7.69 9.64 -13.05
N LEU A 429 -8.95 9.23 -12.93
CA LEU A 429 -9.92 9.79 -11.99
C LEU A 429 -10.36 8.72 -10.99
N SER A 430 -10.55 9.13 -9.74
CA SER A 430 -11.22 8.31 -8.73
C SER A 430 -12.67 8.08 -9.12
N TRP A 431 -13.29 7.01 -8.62
CA TRP A 431 -14.67 6.71 -8.96
C TRP A 431 -15.62 7.78 -8.43
N ASP A 432 -15.32 8.39 -7.28
CA ASP A 432 -16.05 9.56 -6.76
C ASP A 432 -16.04 10.75 -7.75
N THR A 433 -14.87 11.05 -8.33
CA THR A 433 -14.76 12.11 -9.34
C THR A 433 -15.59 11.75 -10.59
N ILE A 434 -15.55 10.49 -11.01
CA ILE A 434 -16.29 9.98 -12.18
C ILE A 434 -17.80 10.06 -11.95
N ASN A 435 -18.26 9.67 -10.76
CA ASN A 435 -19.67 9.73 -10.36
C ASN A 435 -20.21 11.16 -10.38
N SER A 436 -19.35 12.13 -10.05
CA SER A 436 -19.68 13.55 -10.02
C SER A 436 -19.63 14.24 -11.39
N LEU A 437 -19.28 13.52 -12.47
CA LEU A 437 -19.24 14.09 -13.82
C LEU A 437 -20.64 14.44 -14.33
N GLU A 438 -20.81 15.68 -14.77
CA GLU A 438 -22.01 16.13 -15.46
C GLU A 438 -22.27 15.28 -16.70
N GLY A 439 -23.48 14.72 -16.82
CA GLY A 439 -23.84 13.79 -17.89
C GLY A 439 -23.46 12.32 -17.64
N GLY A 440 -22.82 12.01 -16.52
CA GLY A 440 -22.40 10.66 -16.15
C GLY A 440 -21.21 10.14 -16.96
N ALA A 441 -20.66 9.02 -16.50
CA ALA A 441 -19.57 8.30 -17.15
C ALA A 441 -19.56 6.82 -16.75
N GLU A 442 -19.18 5.96 -17.68
CA GLU A 442 -19.04 4.52 -17.42
C GLU A 442 -17.77 4.21 -16.61
N THR A 443 -17.86 3.31 -15.63
CA THR A 443 -16.72 2.81 -14.84
C THR A 443 -16.51 1.32 -15.11
N LEU A 444 -15.96 1.02 -16.29
CA LEU A 444 -15.69 -0.34 -16.74
C LEU A 444 -14.84 -1.18 -15.75
N PRO A 445 -13.81 -0.64 -15.05
CA PRO A 445 -12.99 -1.43 -14.13
C PRO A 445 -13.73 -2.05 -12.93
N VAL A 446 -14.99 -1.69 -12.69
CA VAL A 446 -15.83 -2.35 -11.67
C VAL A 446 -15.82 -3.87 -11.80
N ARG A 447 -15.78 -4.38 -13.03
CA ARG A 447 -15.85 -5.81 -13.31
C ARG A 447 -14.70 -6.59 -12.66
N ILE A 448 -13.56 -5.95 -12.46
CA ILE A 448 -12.38 -6.54 -11.82
C ILE A 448 -12.67 -6.95 -10.38
N LEU A 449 -13.62 -6.30 -9.68
CA LEU A 449 -14.02 -6.63 -8.31
C LEU A 449 -14.57 -8.06 -8.17
N TRP A 450 -15.10 -8.65 -9.26
CA TRP A 450 -15.58 -10.03 -9.27
C TRP A 450 -14.81 -10.92 -10.26
N ASP A 451 -14.39 -10.39 -11.42
CA ASP A 451 -13.66 -11.17 -12.42
C ASP A 451 -12.30 -11.66 -11.87
N LEU A 452 -11.58 -10.82 -11.11
CA LEU A 452 -10.27 -11.20 -10.57
C LEU A 452 -10.37 -12.26 -9.46
N PRO A 453 -11.22 -12.14 -8.42
CA PRO A 453 -11.40 -13.22 -7.44
C PRO A 453 -11.85 -14.53 -8.08
N ILE A 454 -12.82 -14.47 -9.01
CA ILE A 454 -13.33 -15.67 -9.71
C ILE A 454 -12.22 -16.34 -10.53
N ALA A 455 -11.48 -15.57 -11.33
CA ALA A 455 -10.41 -16.12 -12.15
C ALA A 455 -9.25 -16.67 -11.30
N THR A 456 -8.92 -16.01 -10.19
CA THR A 456 -7.92 -16.47 -9.21
C THR A 456 -8.33 -17.82 -8.60
N HIS A 457 -9.60 -17.96 -8.23
CA HIS A 457 -10.13 -19.22 -7.71
C HIS A 457 -10.11 -20.33 -8.75
N ARG A 458 -10.52 -20.04 -9.99
CA ARG A 458 -10.48 -21.00 -11.11
C ARG A 458 -9.07 -21.47 -11.44
N ALA A 459 -8.05 -20.64 -11.20
CA ALA A 459 -6.64 -21.01 -11.33
C ALA A 459 -6.10 -21.86 -10.15
N GLY A 460 -6.93 -22.13 -9.14
CA GLY A 460 -6.56 -22.96 -7.98
C GLY A 460 -5.93 -22.18 -6.81
N SER A 461 -5.81 -20.85 -6.91
CA SER A 461 -5.34 -20.03 -5.80
C SER A 461 -6.47 -19.74 -4.81
N THR A 462 -6.15 -19.81 -3.52
CA THR A 462 -7.13 -19.57 -2.44
C THR A 462 -6.91 -18.19 -1.83
N LEU A 463 -7.93 -17.34 -1.91
CA LEU A 463 -7.94 -16.03 -1.26
C LEU A 463 -8.35 -16.18 0.21
N ARG A 464 -7.57 -15.55 1.10
CA ARG A 464 -7.82 -15.49 2.54
C ARG A 464 -8.21 -14.09 3.00
N ALA A 465 -7.85 -13.08 2.22
CA ALA A 465 -8.01 -11.69 2.57
C ALA A 465 -8.48 -10.87 1.38
N MET A 466 -9.42 -9.97 1.61
CA MET A 466 -9.85 -9.04 0.57
C MET A 466 -10.26 -7.70 1.17
N ARG A 467 -9.84 -6.62 0.52
CA ARG A 467 -10.28 -5.26 0.85
C ARG A 467 -10.78 -4.54 -0.37
N VAL A 468 -11.88 -3.84 -0.21
CA VAL A 468 -12.50 -2.99 -1.22
C VAL A 468 -12.67 -1.62 -0.59
N ARG A 469 -11.94 -0.60 -1.06
CA ARG A 469 -12.03 0.75 -0.47
C ARG A 469 -13.05 1.65 -1.15
N THR A 470 -13.51 1.25 -2.33
CA THR A 470 -14.39 2.01 -3.19
C THR A 470 -15.30 1.05 -3.95
N PHE A 471 -16.51 1.50 -4.25
CA PHE A 471 -17.50 0.77 -5.03
C PHE A 471 -18.18 1.78 -5.96
N PRO A 472 -18.44 1.44 -7.23
CA PRO A 472 -18.94 2.46 -8.16
C PRO A 472 -20.42 2.73 -7.92
N HIS A 473 -20.85 3.91 -8.37
CA HIS A 473 -22.26 4.28 -8.44
C HIS A 473 -22.96 3.54 -9.58
N GLN A 474 -24.28 3.38 -9.51
CA GLN A 474 -25.00 2.57 -10.50
C GLN A 474 -25.01 3.09 -11.93
N ASN A 475 -24.90 4.39 -12.12
CA ASN A 475 -24.84 4.97 -13.47
C ASN A 475 -23.56 4.53 -14.22
N CYS A 476 -22.62 3.90 -13.50
CA CYS A 476 -21.32 3.52 -14.02
C CYS A 476 -21.20 2.03 -14.38
N CYS A 477 -22.18 1.19 -14.06
CA CYS A 477 -22.24 -0.19 -14.56
C CYS A 477 -23.14 -0.23 -15.80
N PRO A 478 -22.66 -0.75 -16.94
CA PRO A 478 -23.55 -1.15 -18.02
C PRO A 478 -24.63 -2.09 -17.50
N MET A 479 -25.81 -2.08 -18.14
CA MET A 479 -26.93 -2.97 -17.84
C MET A 479 -26.57 -4.48 -17.88
N ASP A 480 -25.36 -4.82 -18.34
CA ASP A 480 -24.80 -6.18 -18.44
C ASP A 480 -23.79 -6.55 -17.33
N CYS A 481 -23.68 -5.78 -16.24
CA CYS A 481 -22.99 -6.23 -15.02
C CYS A 481 -23.79 -7.33 -14.30
N SER A 482 -23.96 -8.48 -14.93
CA SER A 482 -24.53 -9.68 -14.30
C SER A 482 -23.40 -10.64 -13.93
N PRO A 483 -22.69 -10.42 -12.82
CA PRO A 483 -21.65 -11.34 -12.41
C PRO A 483 -22.26 -12.69 -12.04
N ALA A 484 -21.47 -13.75 -12.22
CA ALA A 484 -21.79 -15.06 -11.69
C ALA A 484 -21.63 -15.01 -10.16
N TRP A 485 -22.65 -14.50 -9.45
CA TRP A 485 -22.62 -14.35 -7.99
C TRP A 485 -22.27 -15.64 -7.25
N ALA A 486 -22.73 -16.78 -7.78
CA ALA A 486 -22.38 -18.10 -7.26
C ALA A 486 -20.88 -18.41 -7.40
N ASP A 487 -20.25 -18.00 -8.51
CA ASP A 487 -18.81 -18.18 -8.70
C ASP A 487 -18.01 -17.25 -7.78
N LEU A 488 -18.48 -16.02 -7.58
CA LEU A 488 -17.87 -15.09 -6.62
C LEU A 488 -17.97 -15.65 -5.19
N GLN A 489 -19.14 -16.20 -4.85
CA GLN A 489 -19.36 -16.85 -3.57
C GLN A 489 -18.40 -18.03 -3.37
N ALA A 490 -18.21 -18.88 -4.39
CA ALA A 490 -17.27 -19.98 -4.37
C ALA A 490 -15.81 -19.49 -4.24
N ALA A 491 -15.45 -18.39 -4.93
CA ALA A 491 -14.12 -17.78 -4.86
C ALA A 491 -13.80 -17.22 -3.47
N CYS A 492 -14.81 -16.69 -2.76
CA CYS A 492 -14.65 -16.10 -1.44
C CYS A 492 -14.94 -17.05 -0.27
N GLN A 493 -15.25 -18.34 -0.51
CA GLN A 493 -15.68 -19.26 0.55
C GLN A 493 -14.64 -19.54 1.66
N HIS A 494 -13.35 -19.27 1.39
CA HIS A 494 -12.23 -19.44 2.32
C HIS A 494 -11.70 -18.12 2.88
N LEU A 495 -12.44 -17.03 2.68
CA LEU A 495 -12.04 -15.71 3.13
C LEU A 495 -12.04 -15.66 4.67
N GLU A 496 -10.90 -15.33 5.26
CA GLU A 496 -10.69 -15.16 6.70
C GLU A 496 -10.87 -13.69 7.11
N VAL A 497 -10.53 -12.75 6.24
CA VAL A 497 -10.67 -11.32 6.51
C VAL A 497 -11.26 -10.55 5.33
N PHE A 498 -12.21 -9.68 5.65
CA PHE A 498 -12.79 -8.75 4.71
C PHE A 498 -12.84 -7.32 5.25
N SER A 499 -12.49 -6.34 4.42
CA SER A 499 -12.65 -4.93 4.73
C SER A 499 -13.32 -4.19 3.58
N TYR A 500 -14.35 -3.41 3.91
CA TYR A 500 -15.05 -2.54 2.99
C TYR A 500 -14.97 -1.10 3.48
N GLY A 501 -14.31 -0.24 2.70
CA GLY A 501 -14.15 1.20 2.94
C GLY A 501 -15.23 2.05 2.28
N ALA A 502 -15.24 3.34 2.66
CA ALA A 502 -16.24 4.37 2.32
C ALA A 502 -16.93 4.22 0.96
N THR A 503 -18.26 4.46 0.93
CA THR A 503 -19.01 4.51 -0.33
C THR A 503 -19.43 5.97 -0.57
N TYR A 504 -18.92 6.61 -1.61
CA TYR A 504 -19.32 7.97 -1.94
C TYR A 504 -20.69 7.94 -2.62
N LEU A 505 -21.76 8.14 -1.86
CA LEU A 505 -23.12 8.29 -2.40
C LEU A 505 -23.37 9.79 -2.61
N SER A 506 -22.73 10.37 -3.63
CA SER A 506 -23.06 11.73 -4.02
C SER A 506 -24.58 11.80 -4.24
N HIS A 507 -25.30 12.61 -3.45
CA HIS A 507 -26.48 13.44 -3.77
C HIS A 507 -27.25 13.76 -2.47
N GLY A 508 -27.18 15.02 -2.06
CA GLY A 508 -27.96 15.55 -0.95
C GLY A 508 -29.46 15.59 -1.25
N GLY A 509 -30.28 15.29 -0.25
CA GLY A 509 -31.69 15.63 -0.24
C GLY A 509 -32.61 14.50 0.22
N ARG A 510 -33.39 14.77 1.26
CA ARG A 510 -34.47 13.90 1.75
C ARG A 510 -35.45 13.57 0.62
N SER A 511 -35.37 12.36 0.08
CA SER A 511 -36.49 11.47 -0.22
C SER A 511 -35.89 10.11 -0.61
N PHE A 512 -36.64 9.02 -0.47
CA PHE A 512 -36.19 7.70 -0.89
C PHE A 512 -36.17 7.67 -2.43
N ASP A 513 -35.03 8.00 -3.04
CA ASP A 513 -34.85 7.94 -4.49
C ASP A 513 -34.87 6.46 -4.95
N PRO A 514 -35.74 6.06 -5.89
CA PRO A 514 -35.71 4.74 -6.49
C PRO A 514 -34.33 4.31 -7.05
N ARG A 515 -33.45 5.26 -7.37
CA ARG A 515 -32.06 5.03 -7.78
C ARG A 515 -31.20 4.49 -6.64
N LEU A 516 -31.33 5.06 -5.44
CA LEU A 516 -30.67 4.60 -4.22
C LEU A 516 -31.03 3.15 -3.87
N ALA A 517 -32.29 2.76 -4.11
CA ALA A 517 -32.77 1.40 -3.82
C ALA A 517 -32.15 0.34 -4.74
N ARG A 518 -31.89 0.68 -6.01
CA ARG A 518 -31.16 -0.22 -6.90
C ARG A 518 -29.69 -0.27 -6.51
N GLU A 519 -29.04 0.86 -6.23
CA GLU A 519 -27.61 0.93 -5.85
C GLU A 519 -27.31 0.03 -4.67
N GLN A 520 -28.19 0.12 -3.69
CA GLN A 520 -28.18 -0.75 -2.53
C GLN A 520 -28.22 -2.22 -2.96
N ALA A 521 -29.10 -2.61 -3.89
CA ALA A 521 -29.21 -4.01 -4.31
C ALA A 521 -27.92 -4.58 -4.96
N LEU A 522 -27.14 -3.80 -5.71
CA LEU A 522 -25.88 -4.29 -6.29
C LEU A 522 -24.81 -4.50 -5.22
N ILE A 523 -24.62 -3.50 -4.35
CA ILE A 523 -23.69 -3.58 -3.22
C ILE A 523 -24.11 -4.73 -2.29
N GLU A 524 -25.40 -4.86 -2.01
CA GLU A 524 -25.92 -5.92 -1.16
C GLU A 524 -25.67 -7.32 -1.74
N ARG A 525 -25.84 -7.50 -3.05
CA ARG A 525 -25.54 -8.78 -3.72
C ARG A 525 -24.05 -9.09 -3.72
N TYR A 526 -23.20 -8.09 -3.97
CA TYR A 526 -21.75 -8.24 -3.92
C TYR A 526 -21.28 -8.63 -2.53
N LEU A 527 -21.65 -7.84 -1.52
CA LEU A 527 -21.31 -8.11 -0.13
C LEU A 527 -21.91 -9.45 0.34
N GLY A 528 -23.13 -9.79 -0.07
CA GLY A 528 -23.74 -11.09 0.24
C GLY A 528 -22.95 -12.28 -0.33
N ALA A 529 -22.39 -12.17 -1.54
CA ALA A 529 -21.54 -13.20 -2.11
C ALA A 529 -20.19 -13.29 -1.38
N VAL A 530 -19.55 -12.15 -1.11
CA VAL A 530 -18.21 -12.08 -0.50
C VAL A 530 -18.21 -12.47 0.98
N LEU A 531 -19.22 -12.04 1.74
CA LEU A 531 -19.32 -12.26 3.19
C LEU A 531 -19.91 -13.62 3.57
N SER A 532 -20.19 -14.48 2.59
CA SER A 532 -20.79 -15.80 2.78
C SER A 532 -19.85 -16.83 3.43
N SER A 533 -18.57 -16.51 3.59
CA SER A 533 -17.56 -17.39 4.20
C SER A 533 -17.84 -17.65 5.69
N ALA A 534 -17.99 -18.92 6.06
CA ALA A 534 -18.16 -19.34 7.46
C ALA A 534 -16.85 -19.31 8.27
N VAL A 535 -15.70 -19.11 7.61
CA VAL A 535 -14.37 -19.05 8.24
C VAL A 535 -13.88 -17.61 8.49
N LEU A 536 -14.73 -16.61 8.25
CA LEU A 536 -14.41 -15.21 8.55
C LEU A 536 -14.07 -15.02 10.04
N GLU A 537 -12.89 -14.45 10.28
CA GLU A 537 -12.35 -14.10 11.59
C GLU A 537 -12.34 -12.58 11.81
N ALA A 538 -12.21 -11.77 10.76
CA ALA A 538 -12.22 -10.32 10.87
C ALA A 538 -13.03 -9.66 9.75
N VAL A 539 -13.96 -8.76 10.13
CA VAL A 539 -14.79 -8.01 9.20
C VAL A 539 -14.80 -6.53 9.60
N ASP A 540 -14.48 -5.66 8.66
CA ASP A 540 -14.59 -4.20 8.79
C ASP A 540 -15.51 -3.65 7.68
N LEU A 541 -16.68 -3.15 8.04
CA LEU A 541 -17.67 -2.63 7.10
C LEU A 541 -17.99 -1.17 7.43
N ALA A 542 -17.59 -0.25 6.56
CA ALA A 542 -17.92 1.15 6.68
C ALA A 542 -18.78 1.61 5.49
N LEU A 543 -20.09 1.77 5.72
CA LEU A 543 -21.08 2.12 4.69
C LEU A 543 -21.51 3.60 4.79
N HIS A 544 -20.54 4.51 4.96
CA HIS A 544 -20.82 5.94 5.05
C HIS A 544 -20.76 6.62 3.69
N ASP A 545 -21.59 7.65 3.57
CA ASP A 545 -21.58 8.66 2.52
C ASP A 545 -20.84 9.92 3.02
N THR A 546 -19.70 10.27 2.43
CA THR A 546 -18.95 11.49 2.76
C THR A 546 -19.43 12.68 1.93
N VAL A 547 -20.71 13.07 2.01
CA VAL A 547 -21.08 14.42 1.58
C VAL A 547 -20.68 15.37 2.69
N PHE A 548 -19.56 16.09 2.49
CA PHE A 548 -19.18 17.23 3.32
C PHE A 548 -20.40 18.15 3.46
N HIS A 549 -20.84 18.38 4.70
CA HIS A 549 -21.97 19.23 5.12
C HIS A 549 -23.39 18.64 5.13
N ALA A 550 -23.61 17.37 4.77
CA ALA A 550 -24.93 16.74 4.92
C ALA A 550 -24.98 15.73 6.09
N VAL A 551 -26.15 15.58 6.72
CA VAL A 551 -26.40 14.58 7.76
C VAL A 551 -26.15 13.20 7.16
N ALA A 552 -25.09 12.50 7.62
CA ALA A 552 -24.76 11.14 7.18
C ALA A 552 -26.02 10.26 7.17
N VAL A 553 -26.46 9.84 5.99
CA VAL A 553 -27.59 8.94 5.84
C VAL A 553 -27.09 7.53 6.14
N SER A 554 -27.55 6.93 7.24
CA SER A 554 -27.19 5.55 7.58
C SER A 554 -27.72 4.58 6.52
N TYR A 555 -26.84 3.72 6.00
CA TYR A 555 -27.16 2.75 4.95
C TYR A 555 -28.14 1.69 5.45
N ARG A 556 -29.21 1.40 4.70
CA ARG A 556 -30.15 0.35 5.09
C ARG A 556 -29.60 -1.00 4.65
N VAL A 557 -29.18 -1.82 5.59
CA VAL A 557 -28.47 -3.08 5.30
C VAL A 557 -29.42 -4.26 4.98
N GLY A 558 -30.73 -4.00 4.91
CA GLY A 558 -31.74 -4.94 4.43
C GLY A 558 -31.57 -6.38 4.92
N LEU A 559 -31.54 -7.32 3.96
CA LEU A 559 -31.42 -8.78 4.15
C LEU A 559 -29.97 -9.27 4.36
N LEU A 560 -28.97 -8.41 4.19
CA LEU A 560 -27.56 -8.79 4.10
C LEU A 560 -27.08 -9.48 5.37
N LEU A 561 -27.49 -8.97 6.54
CA LEU A 561 -27.07 -9.53 7.83
C LEU A 561 -27.96 -10.69 8.32
N ARG A 562 -29.11 -10.94 7.68
CA ARG A 562 -30.01 -12.05 8.04
C ARG A 562 -29.54 -13.41 7.52
N ALA A 563 -28.79 -13.40 6.42
CA ALA A 563 -28.35 -14.63 5.73
C ALA A 563 -26.97 -15.13 6.17
N ILE A 564 -26.26 -14.38 7.03
CA ILE A 564 -24.84 -14.58 7.27
C ILE A 564 -24.58 -15.08 8.69
N SER A 565 -23.81 -16.16 8.80
CA SER A 565 -23.34 -16.72 10.08
C SER A 565 -21.82 -16.71 10.13
N TRP A 566 -21.25 -16.12 11.18
CA TRP A 566 -19.81 -15.98 11.39
C TRP A 566 -19.39 -16.65 12.71
N PRO A 567 -19.33 -17.99 12.74
CA PRO A 567 -19.04 -18.74 13.96
C PRO A 567 -17.61 -18.55 14.48
N ARG A 568 -16.67 -18.11 13.62
CA ARG A 568 -15.24 -17.90 13.95
C ARG A 568 -14.85 -16.44 14.13
N MET A 569 -15.82 -15.52 14.17
CA MET A 569 -15.56 -14.10 14.26
C MET A 569 -14.75 -13.73 15.51
N ARG A 570 -13.67 -12.98 15.31
CA ARG A 570 -12.83 -12.40 16.37
C ARG A 570 -12.90 -10.88 16.36
N ASN A 571 -12.82 -10.23 15.20
CA ASN A 571 -12.76 -8.77 15.09
C ASN A 571 -13.89 -8.25 14.20
N LEU A 572 -14.81 -7.51 14.78
CA LEU A 572 -15.96 -6.97 14.07
C LEU A 572 -15.97 -5.44 14.16
N LYS A 573 -15.91 -4.76 13.02
CA LYS A 573 -16.10 -3.31 12.92
C LYS A 573 -17.22 -3.04 11.94
N ILE A 574 -18.23 -2.31 12.39
CA ILE A 574 -19.34 -1.89 11.53
C ILE A 574 -19.59 -0.41 11.76
N ALA A 575 -19.69 0.33 10.68
CA ALA A 575 -19.94 1.76 10.68
C ALA A 575 -21.06 2.15 9.69
N ASP A 576 -21.89 3.11 10.12
CA ASP A 576 -22.80 3.89 9.27
C ASP A 576 -23.98 3.10 8.68
N ILE A 577 -24.60 2.26 9.52
CA ILE A 577 -25.69 1.36 9.13
C ILE A 577 -27.00 1.63 9.87
N SER A 578 -28.12 1.26 9.26
CA SER A 578 -29.48 1.39 9.80
C SER A 578 -30.24 0.07 9.70
N LEU A 579 -30.76 -0.41 10.84
CA LEU A 579 -31.38 -1.73 11.01
C LEU A 579 -32.69 -1.64 11.83
N THR A 580 -33.52 -2.68 11.80
CA THR A 580 -34.57 -2.92 12.81
C THR A 580 -34.02 -3.76 13.97
N GLN A 581 -34.76 -3.84 15.09
CA GLN A 581 -34.42 -4.73 16.20
C GLN A 581 -34.24 -6.18 15.74
N ASP A 582 -35.18 -6.74 14.98
CA ASP A 582 -35.10 -8.13 14.51
C ASP A 582 -33.87 -8.38 13.62
N GLU A 583 -33.50 -7.40 12.79
CA GLU A 583 -32.30 -7.46 11.94
C GLU A 583 -31.02 -7.43 12.78
N LEU A 584 -30.97 -6.58 13.81
CA LEU A 584 -29.83 -6.45 14.70
C LEU A 584 -29.66 -7.67 15.62
N GLU A 585 -30.74 -8.19 16.19
CA GLU A 585 -30.71 -9.40 17.02
C GLU A 585 -30.38 -10.63 16.17
N GLY A 586 -30.98 -10.75 14.97
CA GLY A 586 -30.64 -11.79 14.01
C GLY A 586 -29.16 -11.78 13.65
N PHE A 587 -28.60 -10.60 13.37
CA PHE A 587 -27.18 -10.42 13.14
C PHE A 587 -26.32 -10.88 14.33
N CYS A 588 -26.64 -10.43 15.55
CA CYS A 588 -25.89 -10.79 16.75
C CYS A 588 -25.96 -12.31 17.04
N SER A 589 -27.08 -12.96 16.71
CA SER A 589 -27.27 -14.40 16.90
C SER A 589 -26.34 -15.25 16.02
N GLY A 590 -25.98 -14.73 14.84
CA GLY A 590 -25.10 -15.42 13.88
C GLY A 590 -23.61 -15.37 14.23
N LEU A 591 -23.22 -14.60 15.24
CA LEU A 591 -21.81 -14.43 15.66
C LEU A 591 -21.33 -15.59 16.57
N GLY A 592 -20.06 -15.96 16.47
CA GLY A 592 -19.42 -16.88 17.41
C GLY A 592 -19.33 -16.34 18.86
N HIS A 593 -18.95 -17.20 19.82
CA HIS A 593 -18.81 -16.84 21.25
C HIS A 593 -17.41 -16.34 21.65
N ALA A 594 -16.56 -16.03 20.66
CA ALA A 594 -15.16 -15.68 20.86
C ALA A 594 -14.80 -14.33 20.21
N VAL A 595 -15.75 -13.39 20.20
CA VAL A 595 -15.52 -12.08 19.57
C VAL A 595 -14.63 -11.24 20.48
N GLU A 596 -13.40 -11.01 20.03
CA GLU A 596 -12.31 -10.37 20.75
C GLU A 596 -12.38 -8.84 20.71
N ASP A 597 -12.86 -8.27 19.61
CA ASP A 597 -13.04 -6.83 19.40
C ASP A 597 -14.33 -6.54 18.64
N ILE A 598 -15.11 -5.59 19.14
CA ILE A 598 -16.37 -5.13 18.54
C ILE A 598 -16.37 -3.62 18.51
N CYS A 599 -16.49 -3.05 17.31
CA CYS A 599 -16.64 -1.63 17.06
C CYS A 599 -17.93 -1.36 16.29
N LEU A 600 -18.82 -0.57 16.87
CA LEU A 600 -20.08 -0.11 16.27
C LEU A 600 -20.07 1.41 16.21
N ARG A 601 -20.07 1.97 15.01
CA ARG A 601 -20.02 3.42 14.77
C ARG A 601 -21.24 3.88 13.97
N ASN A 602 -21.91 4.94 14.41
CA ASN A 602 -23.04 5.55 13.70
C ASN A 602 -24.12 4.53 13.27
N VAL A 603 -24.45 3.60 14.17
CA VAL A 603 -25.49 2.58 13.94
C VAL A 603 -26.83 3.07 14.47
N ASP A 604 -27.86 2.97 13.64
CA ASP A 604 -29.22 3.43 13.95
C ASP A 604 -30.22 2.27 13.98
N VAL A 605 -31.00 2.14 15.07
CA VAL A 605 -32.15 1.21 15.15
C VAL A 605 -33.44 1.97 14.86
N ARG A 606 -34.00 1.73 13.67
CA ARG A 606 -35.18 2.45 13.15
C ARG A 606 -36.45 2.17 13.95
N ARG A 607 -36.61 0.91 14.38
CA ARG A 607 -37.78 0.40 15.08
C ARG A 607 -37.35 -0.67 16.07
N GLY A 608 -37.84 -0.57 17.29
CA GLY A 608 -37.57 -1.50 18.38
C GLY A 608 -36.48 -1.02 19.34
N SER A 609 -35.94 -1.97 20.08
CA SER A 609 -35.03 -1.79 21.22
C SER A 609 -33.62 -2.27 20.89
N TRP A 610 -32.61 -1.65 21.52
CA TRP A 610 -31.23 -2.13 21.53
C TRP A 610 -30.96 -3.17 22.63
N ALA A 611 -31.85 -3.32 23.60
CA ALA A 611 -31.60 -4.08 24.82
C ALA A 611 -31.27 -5.56 24.55
N GLY A 612 -32.05 -6.23 23.70
CA GLY A 612 -31.83 -7.64 23.34
C GLY A 612 -30.49 -7.87 22.62
N ALA A 613 -30.14 -6.97 21.70
CA ALA A 613 -28.87 -7.02 20.99
C ALA A 613 -27.66 -6.82 21.93
N LEU A 614 -27.75 -5.92 22.93
CA LEU A 614 -26.68 -5.76 23.92
C LEU A 614 -26.48 -7.02 24.77
N ASP A 615 -27.58 -7.67 25.19
CA ASP A 615 -27.52 -8.93 25.94
C ASP A 615 -26.81 -10.01 25.10
N MET A 616 -27.19 -10.15 23.84
CA MET A 616 -26.54 -11.07 22.91
C MET A 616 -25.05 -10.76 22.73
N LEU A 617 -24.68 -9.51 22.47
CA LEU A 617 -23.27 -9.12 22.28
C LEU A 617 -22.42 -9.42 23.52
N ARG A 618 -22.97 -9.19 24.73
CA ARG A 618 -22.28 -9.52 25.99
C ARG A 618 -21.97 -11.01 26.10
N GLU A 619 -22.88 -11.88 25.65
CA GLU A 619 -22.65 -13.33 25.63
C GLU A 619 -21.61 -13.79 24.59
N ARG A 620 -21.32 -12.96 23.57
CA ARG A 620 -20.34 -13.27 22.53
C ARG A 620 -18.92 -12.80 22.86
N VAL A 621 -18.77 -11.90 23.83
CA VAL A 621 -17.46 -11.33 24.23
C VAL A 621 -16.86 -12.13 25.40
N PRO A 622 -15.60 -12.61 25.29
CA PRO A 622 -14.94 -13.33 26.38
C PRO A 622 -14.72 -12.44 27.63
N LYS A 623 -15.11 -12.93 28.81
CA LYS A 623 -15.01 -12.23 30.11
C LYS A 623 -13.58 -11.86 30.60
N ARG A 624 -12.52 -12.17 29.84
CA ARG A 624 -11.12 -12.19 30.33
C ARG A 624 -10.16 -11.15 29.72
N ARG A 625 -10.62 -10.08 29.07
CA ARG A 625 -9.68 -9.03 28.56
C ARG A 625 -9.51 -7.84 29.51
N LYS A 626 -8.25 -7.64 29.96
CA LYS A 626 -7.74 -6.48 30.73
C LYS A 626 -7.02 -5.42 29.87
N LYS A 627 -6.94 -5.57 28.55
CA LYS A 627 -6.38 -4.55 27.64
C LYS A 627 -7.50 -3.98 26.77
N LEU A 628 -8.22 -3.01 27.31
CA LEU A 628 -9.07 -2.11 26.55
C LEU A 628 -8.18 -1.07 25.85
N ILE A 629 -8.45 -0.76 24.59
CA ILE A 629 -8.21 0.60 24.10
C ILE A 629 -9.47 1.38 24.50
N PRO A 630 -9.42 2.27 25.51
CA PRO A 630 -10.61 2.93 26.00
C PRO A 630 -11.07 3.99 24.99
N GLY A 631 -12.31 3.91 24.51
CA GLY A 631 -13.04 5.06 23.95
C GLY A 631 -13.56 4.98 22.52
N TYR A 632 -13.23 3.95 21.73
CA TYR A 632 -13.55 3.94 20.29
C TYR A 632 -14.48 2.82 19.82
N ASN A 633 -14.84 1.87 20.69
CA ASN A 633 -15.63 0.71 20.28
C ASN A 633 -17.08 1.10 19.95
N PHE A 634 -17.83 1.76 20.84
CA PHE A 634 -19.19 2.21 20.54
C PHE A 634 -19.24 3.72 20.38
N LEU A 635 -19.65 4.20 19.21
CA LEU A 635 -19.66 5.62 18.87
C LEU A 635 -20.93 6.00 18.10
N GLN A 636 -21.59 7.09 18.51
CA GLN A 636 -22.75 7.67 17.81
C GLN A 636 -23.92 6.69 17.53
N LEU A 637 -24.23 5.76 18.46
CA LEU A 637 -25.41 4.91 18.35
C LEU A 637 -26.71 5.72 18.52
N SER A 638 -27.73 5.45 17.69
CA SER A 638 -29.03 6.13 17.72
C SER A 638 -30.21 5.16 17.56
N GLY A 639 -31.42 5.70 17.76
CA GLY A 639 -32.65 4.91 17.71
C GLY A 639 -32.91 4.12 19.01
N GLY A 640 -34.12 3.58 19.14
CA GLY A 640 -34.58 2.95 20.39
C GLY A 640 -34.32 3.84 21.62
N GLU A 641 -33.72 3.25 22.65
CA GLU A 641 -33.40 3.91 23.93
C GLU A 641 -32.30 4.98 23.80
N PHE A 642 -31.45 4.92 22.77
CA PHE A 642 -30.38 5.91 22.58
C PHE A 642 -30.88 7.24 21.99
N GLY A 643 -32.10 7.29 21.46
CA GLY A 643 -32.71 8.49 20.88
C GLY A 643 -31.80 9.20 19.87
N LYS A 644 -31.64 10.52 20.01
CA LYS A 644 -30.75 11.36 19.15
C LYS A 644 -29.28 11.31 19.59
N LYS A 645 -28.70 10.12 19.79
CA LYS A 645 -27.28 9.88 20.14
C LYS A 645 -26.89 10.24 21.58
N ASN A 646 -27.47 9.57 22.57
CA ASN A 646 -27.12 9.75 24.00
C ASN A 646 -25.72 9.20 24.35
N LYS A 647 -24.69 10.05 24.28
CA LYS A 647 -23.28 9.69 24.55
C LYS A 647 -23.03 9.04 25.92
N LYS A 648 -23.78 9.42 26.97
CA LYS A 648 -23.60 8.85 28.31
C LYS A 648 -24.10 7.41 28.33
N LEU A 649 -25.29 7.18 27.77
CA LEU A 649 -25.89 5.84 27.71
C LEU A 649 -25.07 4.90 26.83
N VAL A 650 -24.49 5.39 25.72
CA VAL A 650 -23.57 4.61 24.86
C VAL A 650 -22.34 4.11 25.64
N LYS A 651 -21.74 4.95 26.49
CA LYS A 651 -20.62 4.54 27.33
C LYS A 651 -21.01 3.46 28.34
N LEU A 652 -22.20 3.57 28.95
CA LEU A 652 -22.71 2.56 29.86
C LEU A 652 -22.98 1.22 29.14
N ALA A 653 -23.59 1.26 27.96
CA ALA A 653 -23.82 0.10 27.12
C ALA A 653 -22.51 -0.59 26.70
N GLN A 654 -21.47 0.19 26.37
CA GLN A 654 -20.13 -0.33 26.11
C GLN A 654 -19.55 -1.03 27.35
N GLY A 655 -19.65 -0.40 28.53
CA GLY A 655 -19.22 -1.01 29.79
C GLY A 655 -19.93 -2.33 30.05
N TYR A 656 -21.24 -2.40 29.80
CA TYR A 656 -22.05 -3.60 29.95
C TYR A 656 -21.59 -4.76 29.05
N VAL A 657 -21.46 -4.51 27.74
CA VAL A 657 -21.04 -5.54 26.76
C VAL A 657 -19.63 -6.05 27.05
N LEU A 658 -18.71 -5.15 27.43
CA LEU A 658 -17.33 -5.51 27.73
C LEU A 658 -17.14 -6.08 29.15
N GLY A 659 -18.18 -6.06 30.00
CA GLY A 659 -18.10 -6.49 31.40
C GLY A 659 -17.21 -5.57 32.26
N VAL A 660 -17.17 -4.28 31.95
CA VAL A 660 -16.37 -3.27 32.64
C VAL A 660 -17.28 -2.28 33.36
N GLY A 661 -17.38 -2.41 34.68
CA GLY A 661 -18.01 -1.41 35.56
C GLY A 661 -19.53 -1.29 35.48
N VAL A 662 -20.21 -2.12 34.67
CA VAL A 662 -21.67 -2.14 34.52
C VAL A 662 -22.13 -3.60 34.39
N ASP A 663 -22.88 -4.09 35.37
CA ASP A 663 -23.30 -5.50 35.42
C ASP A 663 -24.72 -5.74 34.88
N GLU A 664 -25.58 -4.75 34.94
CA GLU A 664 -26.97 -4.79 34.45
C GLU A 664 -27.10 -4.07 33.11
N ASN A 665 -28.02 -4.52 32.26
CA ASN A 665 -28.24 -3.89 30.96
C ASN A 665 -28.83 -2.49 31.17
N PRO A 666 -28.13 -1.40 30.82
CA PRO A 666 -28.57 -0.04 31.10
C PRO A 666 -29.78 0.39 30.24
N LEU A 667 -30.19 -0.44 29.28
CA LEU A 667 -31.34 -0.19 28.41
C LEU A 667 -32.61 -0.93 28.85
N ARG A 668 -32.52 -1.85 29.82
CA ARG A 668 -33.72 -2.50 30.37
C ARG A 668 -34.40 -1.57 31.36
N GLY A 669 -35.68 -1.26 31.11
CA GLY A 669 -36.50 -0.39 31.96
C GLY A 669 -36.52 1.09 31.57
N THR A 670 -35.90 1.48 30.46
CA THR A 670 -35.88 2.87 29.94
C THR A 670 -36.88 3.13 28.81
N SER A 671 -38.03 2.46 28.80
CA SER A 671 -39.06 2.57 27.75
C SER A 671 -39.77 3.92 27.73
#